data_AF-A0A149TMF5-F1
#
_entry.id   AF-A0A149TMF5-F1
#
_cell.length_a   1.000
_cell.length_b   1.000
_cell.length_c   1.000
_cell.angle_alpha   90.00
_cell.angle_beta   90.00
_cell.angle_gamma   90.00
#
_symmetry.space_group_name_H-M   'P 1'
#
loop_
_entity.id
_entity.type
_entity.pdbx_description
1 polymer ?
#
loop_
_entity_poly.entity_id
_entity_poly.type
_entity_poly.pdbx_seq_one_letter_code
_entity_poly.pdbx_strand_id
1 'polypeptide(L)'
;MAIYHLHAKVISRATGRSAVAAAAYRAASRLHDVRLDRDHDFSNKSGVVHSEILLPDGAPERFLDRATLWNEVEAIEKRKDAQLAREVEFSIPREMTQAQGIALARDFVREQFVERGMVADLNVHWDIGEDGQAKPHAHVMLSTRSVDENGFGAKERSWNDKELLLTWRGRWASLANERLAELDLDVRIDHRSFVAQGIDLEPQNKIGPAGMRREERGEDAERVADHLEIARRNGERLLAEPHVALEALTRQQSTFTRQDMARFVDRQTVDAEQFTAVMVRVEACPELVALGKDGHGRERFSTRAMIGVEQRLEEASFAMGQSQGHAVPLAVRRAAMARDGLGDEQALAVGEVTKSRDLSVVVGYAGTGKSTMLGVAREAWEEAGYRVRGAALSGIAAEGLEAGAGIESRTLASLERAWERGFDLLERGDVLVVDEAGMVGSRQMERVLSVAREAGAKVVLVGDPEQLQAIEAGGAFRAVAERVGSVEITAVRRQREGWQQAATKELATGRTGEALGRYEAAGLVRGHDTLEEARAGVVAGWDEARQAAPEESQIMLAHRRVDVRALNEAAREIRREAGELGDDVLVPTAQGERVFADGERVYFLRNDRELRVKNGTLGTVRGIEGSAEAGDLALSVQLDGPGGTGTGRVVSVSVAEYDALDHGYAATIHKSQGVTVDRAHVLATGSMDRHGAYVALSRHRESVSVHWGRDDVGDRDGLVKQLSRERLKDTTLDYPHVRDQDAGFARRRGLHVPESEIVVEREKAASGPRQDRQAEGVPMPEPASAQQKRGMFDGLDLSVRPGRRTAEKDVSAGMDAGAGKGESGVEREAPVSPFVGLRLPRVQREQVPAGLDGFVPGGDPLQQAVERYARAWVDAERMVRQELPVLEHQKKALFEAGRDLERVRRGGEADLRAALKHQPEIRQALYGLEGPARARKLVEGLEHEDRVRKSPDLRAARFVKTWDGLSREQQGVALKELKRDAQLESILREKSRELGIRKGSTLDHGLHPHQREQSLSRSRSRGMDMGM
;
A
#
# COMPACT_ATOMS: atom_id res chain seq x y z
N MET A 1 -8.60 4.35 17.05
CA MET A 1 -9.04 3.71 15.79
C MET A 1 -10.54 3.50 15.83
N ALA A 2 -11.18 3.27 14.69
CA ALA A 2 -12.56 2.83 14.58
C ALA A 2 -12.75 1.55 15.39
N ILE A 3 -13.81 1.53 16.19
CA ILE A 3 -14.19 0.41 17.05
C ILE A 3 -15.64 0.12 16.72
N TYR A 4 -15.98 -1.16 16.59
CA TYR A 4 -17.37 -1.58 16.42
C TYR A 4 -18.10 -1.54 17.76
N HIS A 5 -19.25 -0.87 17.82
CA HIS A 5 -20.21 -1.00 18.91
C HIS A 5 -21.61 -0.76 18.39
N LEU A 6 -22.51 -1.70 18.67
CA LEU A 6 -23.95 -1.53 18.56
C LEU A 6 -24.62 -2.37 19.65
N HIS A 7 -25.40 -1.71 20.49
CA HIS A 7 -26.09 -2.32 21.62
C HIS A 7 -27.54 -1.85 21.64
N ALA A 8 -28.48 -2.74 21.94
CA ALA A 8 -29.89 -2.42 22.06
C ALA A 8 -30.44 -2.85 23.42
N LYS A 9 -31.25 -1.99 24.05
CA LYS A 9 -31.94 -2.28 25.32
C LYS A 9 -33.37 -1.79 25.31
N VAL A 10 -34.22 -2.44 26.09
CA VAL A 10 -35.60 -2.00 26.28
C VAL A 10 -35.67 -1.03 27.45
N ILE A 11 -36.39 0.08 27.26
CA ILE A 11 -36.79 0.99 28.32
C ILE A 11 -38.14 0.49 28.83
N SER A 12 -38.16 -0.07 30.03
CA SER A 12 -39.37 -0.61 30.66
C SER A 12 -39.69 0.12 31.95
N ARG A 13 -40.98 0.32 32.16
CA ARG A 13 -41.54 0.88 33.40
C ARG A 13 -41.22 0.01 34.62
N ALA A 14 -41.06 -1.32 34.46
CA ALA A 14 -40.71 -2.23 35.56
C ALA A 14 -39.35 -1.89 36.20
N THR A 15 -38.45 -1.26 35.43
CA THR A 15 -37.11 -0.85 35.90
C THR A 15 -37.10 0.57 36.48
N GLY A 16 -38.27 1.17 36.73
CA GLY A 16 -38.40 2.54 37.24
C GLY A 16 -38.07 3.64 36.22
N ARG A 17 -37.88 3.28 34.94
CA ARG A 17 -37.47 4.22 33.88
C ARG A 17 -38.69 4.89 33.22
N SER A 18 -38.56 6.17 32.92
CA SER A 18 -39.51 6.98 32.12
C SER A 18 -38.96 7.21 30.72
N ALA A 19 -39.82 7.11 29.70
CA ALA A 19 -39.44 7.42 28.32
C ALA A 19 -39.15 8.91 28.13
N VAL A 20 -39.90 9.78 28.80
CA VAL A 20 -39.70 11.25 28.77
C VAL A 20 -38.37 11.61 29.41
N ALA A 21 -38.07 11.05 30.59
CA ALA A 21 -36.79 11.27 31.27
C ALA A 21 -35.60 10.77 30.43
N ALA A 22 -35.77 9.61 29.79
CA ALA A 22 -34.78 9.02 28.90
C ALA A 22 -34.52 9.90 27.67
N ALA A 23 -35.57 10.44 27.04
CA ALA A 23 -35.44 11.32 25.90
C ALA A 23 -34.74 12.65 26.27
N ALA A 24 -35.15 13.28 27.39
CA ALA A 24 -34.55 14.51 27.91
C ALA A 24 -33.03 14.35 28.13
N TYR A 25 -32.61 13.23 28.74
CA TYR A 25 -31.20 12.95 29.02
C TYR A 25 -30.33 12.80 27.77
N ARG A 26 -30.88 12.23 26.68
CA ARG A 26 -30.16 11.96 25.44
C ARG A 26 -30.06 13.20 24.55
N ALA A 27 -31.13 13.98 24.51
CA ALA A 27 -31.19 15.24 23.77
C ALA A 27 -30.55 16.41 24.52
N ALA A 28 -30.08 16.22 25.76
CA ALA A 28 -29.61 17.30 26.64
C ALA A 28 -30.62 18.45 26.71
N SER A 29 -31.89 18.11 26.95
CA SER A 29 -33.01 19.06 26.94
C SER A 29 -33.79 19.00 28.25
N ARG A 30 -34.67 19.99 28.45
CA ARG A 30 -35.66 20.00 29.53
C ARG A 30 -37.01 19.54 28.99
N LEU A 31 -37.56 18.43 29.50
CA LEU A 31 -38.88 17.92 29.14
C LEU A 31 -39.74 17.71 30.40
N HIS A 32 -41.04 17.99 30.30
CA HIS A 32 -42.01 17.73 31.36
C HIS A 32 -42.65 16.35 31.19
N ASP A 33 -42.60 15.51 32.22
CA ASP A 33 -43.27 14.20 32.27
C ASP A 33 -44.65 14.36 32.90
N VAL A 34 -45.70 14.31 32.08
CA VAL A 34 -47.09 14.51 32.50
C VAL A 34 -47.56 13.42 33.46
N ARG A 35 -47.02 12.19 33.34
CA ARG A 35 -47.41 11.06 34.19
C ARG A 35 -46.81 11.17 35.58
N LEU A 36 -45.59 11.70 35.69
CA LEU A 36 -44.87 11.89 36.96
C LEU A 36 -45.03 13.30 37.55
N ASP A 37 -45.64 14.21 36.80
CA ASP A 37 -45.81 15.64 37.13
C ASP A 37 -44.49 16.30 37.55
N ARG A 38 -43.45 16.12 36.74
CA ARG A 38 -42.12 16.68 37.02
C ARG A 38 -41.33 17.00 35.77
N ASP A 39 -40.45 18.00 35.89
CA ASP A 39 -39.49 18.35 34.85
C ASP A 39 -38.22 17.50 34.95
N HIS A 40 -37.74 17.07 33.80
CA HIS A 40 -36.45 16.41 33.60
C HIS A 40 -35.52 17.37 32.85
N ASP A 41 -34.65 18.08 33.57
CA ASP A 41 -33.75 19.08 33.00
C ASP A 41 -32.30 18.56 32.88
N PHE A 42 -31.85 18.37 31.64
CA PHE A 42 -30.48 18.00 31.31
C PHE A 42 -29.81 19.01 30.37
N SER A 43 -30.30 20.25 30.32
CA SER A 43 -29.78 21.32 29.46
C SER A 43 -28.30 21.68 29.71
N ASN A 44 -27.80 21.45 30.92
CA ASN A 44 -26.40 21.67 31.27
C ASN A 44 -25.43 20.61 30.72
N LYS A 45 -25.93 19.56 30.05
CA LYS A 45 -25.10 18.48 29.51
C LYS A 45 -24.48 18.89 28.16
N SER A 46 -23.16 19.01 28.12
CA SER A 46 -22.40 19.25 26.89
C SER A 46 -22.15 17.97 26.10
N GLY A 47 -21.84 18.09 24.81
CA GLY A 47 -21.39 16.98 23.96
C GLY A 47 -22.44 16.45 22.99
N VAL A 48 -23.71 16.84 23.11
CA VAL A 48 -24.72 16.58 22.08
C VAL A 48 -24.48 17.53 20.91
N VAL A 49 -24.20 16.95 19.75
CA VAL A 49 -23.88 17.69 18.52
C VAL A 49 -24.98 17.65 17.47
N HIS A 50 -25.93 16.73 17.61
CA HIS A 50 -27.10 16.60 16.74
C HIS A 50 -28.26 15.96 17.49
N SER A 51 -29.49 16.42 17.25
CA SER A 51 -30.70 15.88 17.85
C SER A 51 -31.87 16.05 16.87
N GLU A 52 -32.56 14.96 16.55
CA GLU A 52 -33.59 14.91 15.49
C GLU A 52 -34.57 13.76 15.73
N ILE A 53 -35.85 13.96 15.41
CA ILE A 53 -36.85 12.89 15.34
C ILE A 53 -37.15 12.59 13.87
N LEU A 54 -37.02 11.32 13.49
CA LEU A 54 -37.38 10.82 12.18
C LEU A 54 -38.69 10.03 12.27
N LEU A 55 -39.62 10.37 11.39
CA LEU A 55 -40.96 9.80 11.34
C LEU A 55 -41.08 8.84 10.14
N PRO A 56 -41.76 7.68 10.31
CA PRO A 56 -42.16 6.84 9.19
C PRO A 56 -43.29 7.50 8.40
N ASP A 57 -43.49 7.05 7.17
CA ASP A 57 -44.56 7.57 6.32
C ASP A 57 -45.93 7.40 6.97
N GLY A 58 -46.75 8.46 6.89
CA GLY A 58 -48.08 8.50 7.49
C GLY A 58 -48.10 8.80 8.99
N ALA A 59 -46.96 8.95 9.66
CA ALA A 59 -46.95 9.35 11.07
C ALA A 59 -47.33 10.83 11.27
N PRO A 60 -48.00 11.19 12.38
CA PRO A 60 -48.45 12.56 12.60
C PRO A 60 -47.28 13.51 12.85
N GLU A 61 -47.25 14.67 12.17
CA GLU A 61 -46.17 15.66 12.31
C GLU A 61 -45.96 16.14 13.75
N ARG A 62 -46.99 16.10 14.61
CA ARG A 62 -46.87 16.45 16.04
C ARG A 62 -45.84 15.58 16.78
N PHE A 63 -45.50 14.40 16.26
CA PHE A 63 -44.46 13.53 16.81
C PHE A 63 -43.03 14.04 16.55
N LEU A 64 -42.84 15.07 15.71
CA LEU A 64 -41.58 15.80 15.65
C LEU A 64 -41.29 16.58 16.93
N ASP A 65 -42.31 16.88 17.75
CA ASP A 65 -42.11 17.39 19.10
C ASP A 65 -41.82 16.25 20.08
N ARG A 66 -40.61 16.28 20.65
CA ARG A 66 -40.12 15.25 21.57
C ARG A 66 -40.95 15.11 22.83
N ALA A 67 -41.45 16.23 23.37
CA ALA A 67 -42.28 16.20 24.57
C ALA A 67 -43.63 15.51 24.28
N THR A 68 -44.25 15.81 23.14
CA THR A 68 -45.50 15.19 22.69
C THR A 68 -45.31 13.70 22.44
N LEU A 69 -44.29 13.33 21.64
CA LEU A 69 -44.01 11.94 21.28
C LEU A 69 -43.91 11.03 22.51
N TRP A 70 -43.02 11.36 23.46
CA TRP A 70 -42.72 10.46 24.57
C TRP A 70 -43.78 10.52 25.69
N ASN A 71 -44.52 11.62 25.84
CA ASN A 71 -45.67 11.65 26.74
C ASN A 71 -46.84 10.83 26.19
N GLU A 72 -47.08 10.81 24.86
CA GLU A 72 -48.09 9.93 24.27
C GLU A 72 -47.73 8.44 24.43
N VAL A 73 -46.44 8.08 24.30
CA VAL A 73 -45.95 6.72 24.60
C VAL A 73 -46.18 6.34 26.07
N GLU A 74 -45.93 7.26 27.01
CA GLU A 74 -46.19 7.01 28.43
C GLU A 74 -47.69 6.86 28.73
N ALA A 75 -48.54 7.65 28.09
CA ALA A 75 -49.99 7.66 28.31
C ALA A 75 -50.69 6.42 27.74
N ILE A 76 -50.27 5.92 26.57
CA ILE A 76 -50.90 4.74 25.94
C ILE A 76 -50.59 3.45 26.68
N GLU A 77 -49.43 3.36 27.33
CA GLU A 77 -49.01 2.18 28.08
C GLU A 77 -49.61 2.19 29.50
N LYS A 78 -50.55 1.27 29.77
CA LYS A 78 -51.26 1.21 31.06
C LYS A 78 -50.66 0.25 32.08
N ARG A 79 -49.81 -0.70 31.65
CA ARG A 79 -49.26 -1.73 32.54
C ARG A 79 -48.02 -1.25 33.30
N LYS A 80 -47.80 -1.80 34.49
CA LYS A 80 -46.62 -1.50 35.32
C LYS A 80 -45.30 -2.04 34.74
N ASP A 81 -45.38 -3.08 33.92
CA ASP A 81 -44.26 -3.74 33.24
C ASP A 81 -44.15 -3.37 31.76
N ALA A 82 -44.85 -2.31 31.34
CA ALA A 82 -44.86 -1.87 29.96
C ALA A 82 -43.44 -1.58 29.43
N GLN A 83 -43.14 -2.15 28.27
CA GLN A 83 -42.01 -1.73 27.44
C GLN A 83 -42.43 -0.46 26.70
N LEU A 84 -41.75 0.64 27.01
CA LEU A 84 -42.10 1.98 26.54
C LEU A 84 -41.41 2.28 25.21
N ALA A 85 -40.10 2.05 25.17
CA ALA A 85 -39.25 2.32 24.02
C ALA A 85 -38.16 1.26 23.88
N ARG A 86 -37.62 1.11 22.68
CA ARG A 86 -36.35 0.40 22.48
C ARG A 86 -35.26 1.43 22.23
N GLU A 87 -34.15 1.30 22.93
CA GLU A 87 -32.98 2.12 22.69
C GLU A 87 -31.94 1.34 21.91
N VAL A 88 -31.37 1.97 20.90
CA VAL A 88 -30.19 1.49 20.18
C VAL A 88 -29.08 2.53 20.35
N GLU A 89 -27.91 2.07 20.79
CA GLU A 89 -26.72 2.87 20.95
C GLU A 89 -25.61 2.30 20.07
N PHE A 90 -24.93 3.14 19.30
CA PHE A 90 -23.84 2.68 18.43
C PHE A 90 -22.70 3.69 18.35
N SER A 91 -21.48 3.17 18.15
CA SER A 91 -20.28 4.01 18.03
C SER A 91 -20.04 4.44 16.60
N ILE A 92 -19.76 5.73 16.42
CA ILE A 92 -19.32 6.28 15.16
C ILE A 92 -17.78 6.18 15.09
N PRO A 93 -17.18 5.87 13.94
CA PRO A 93 -15.72 5.87 13.79
C PRO A 93 -15.10 7.24 14.09
N ARG A 94 -13.98 7.24 14.82
CA ARG A 94 -13.28 8.49 15.25
C ARG A 94 -12.57 9.20 14.10
N GLU A 95 -12.31 8.44 13.05
CA GLU A 95 -11.67 8.88 11.82
C GLU A 95 -12.62 9.74 10.95
N MET A 96 -13.91 9.79 11.28
CA MET A 96 -14.90 10.63 10.59
C MET A 96 -15.00 12.01 11.23
N THR A 97 -15.33 13.02 10.41
CA THR A 97 -15.73 14.33 10.92
C THR A 97 -17.11 14.26 11.60
N GLN A 98 -17.44 15.27 12.40
CA GLN A 98 -18.74 15.38 13.06
C GLN A 98 -19.90 15.28 12.06
N ALA A 99 -19.82 16.01 10.94
CA ALA A 99 -20.84 15.99 9.89
C ALA A 99 -20.98 14.60 9.24
N GLN A 100 -19.85 13.94 8.92
CA GLN A 100 -19.86 12.59 8.33
C GLN A 100 -20.47 11.56 9.28
N GLY A 101 -20.16 11.67 10.58
CA GLY A 101 -20.72 10.79 11.60
C GLY A 101 -22.22 10.98 11.81
N ILE A 102 -22.70 12.23 11.80
CA ILE A 102 -24.14 12.55 11.87
C ILE A 102 -24.87 11.96 10.66
N ALA A 103 -24.33 12.15 9.45
CA ALA A 103 -24.91 11.58 8.23
C ALA A 103 -24.99 10.05 8.31
N LEU A 104 -23.89 9.38 8.68
CA LEU A 104 -23.85 7.93 8.86
C LEU A 104 -24.91 7.44 9.87
N ALA A 105 -25.05 8.13 11.01
CA ALA A 105 -26.04 7.79 12.01
C ALA A 105 -27.48 7.97 11.51
N ARG A 106 -27.74 9.04 10.73
CA ARG A 106 -29.04 9.30 10.12
C ARG A 106 -29.40 8.25 9.08
N ASP A 107 -28.48 7.91 8.19
CA ASP A 107 -28.67 6.91 7.14
C ASP A 107 -29.02 5.55 7.74
N PHE A 108 -28.28 5.13 8.77
CA PHE A 108 -28.56 3.90 9.51
C PHE A 108 -29.96 3.91 10.15
N VAL A 109 -30.34 5.02 10.77
CA VAL A 109 -31.65 5.14 11.44
C VAL A 109 -32.79 5.09 10.45
N ARG A 110 -32.65 5.76 9.31
CA ARG A 110 -33.67 5.77 8.26
C ARG A 110 -33.89 4.36 7.72
N GLU A 111 -32.82 3.73 7.25
CA GLU A 111 -32.86 2.42 6.59
C GLU A 111 -33.29 1.29 7.53
N GLN A 112 -32.80 1.31 8.78
CA GLN A 112 -33.00 0.17 9.68
C GLN A 112 -34.20 0.30 10.62
N PHE A 113 -34.71 1.51 10.84
CA PHE A 113 -35.82 1.74 11.78
C PHE A 113 -37.01 2.41 11.13
N VAL A 114 -36.81 3.57 10.49
CA VAL A 114 -37.91 4.40 9.98
C VAL A 114 -38.66 3.72 8.84
N GLU A 115 -37.95 3.15 7.87
CA GLU A 115 -38.54 2.39 6.75
C GLU A 115 -39.32 1.14 7.20
N ARG A 116 -39.10 0.68 8.44
CA ARG A 116 -39.86 -0.43 9.05
C ARG A 116 -41.08 0.02 9.84
N GLY A 117 -41.39 1.31 9.84
CA GLY A 117 -42.55 1.89 10.53
C GLY A 117 -42.28 2.37 11.97
N MET A 118 -41.02 2.45 12.41
CA MET A 118 -40.68 2.95 13.75
C MET A 118 -40.48 4.47 13.74
N VAL A 119 -40.98 5.17 14.77
CA VAL A 119 -40.55 6.54 15.06
C VAL A 119 -39.21 6.49 15.77
N ALA A 120 -38.22 7.27 15.30
CA ALA A 120 -36.86 7.23 15.80
C ALA A 120 -36.36 8.61 16.27
N ASP A 121 -36.05 8.74 17.56
CA ASP A 121 -35.45 9.93 18.18
C ASP A 121 -33.92 9.76 18.25
N LEU A 122 -33.21 10.32 17.26
CA LEU A 122 -31.76 10.24 17.07
C LEU A 122 -31.05 11.40 17.79
N ASN A 123 -30.06 11.06 18.60
CA ASN A 123 -29.20 12.02 19.29
C ASN A 123 -27.73 11.60 19.14
N VAL A 124 -26.90 12.45 18.52
CA VAL A 124 -25.47 12.19 18.29
C VAL A 124 -24.62 12.97 19.28
N HIS A 125 -23.70 12.27 19.92
CA HIS A 125 -22.81 12.77 20.97
C HIS A 125 -21.36 12.73 20.47
N TRP A 126 -20.58 13.77 20.79
CA TRP A 126 -19.19 13.96 20.38
C TRP A 126 -18.29 14.29 21.58
N ASP A 127 -18.49 13.56 22.67
CA ASP A 127 -17.74 13.72 23.93
C ASP A 127 -16.22 13.53 23.74
N ILE A 128 -15.41 14.23 24.53
CA ILE A 128 -13.96 13.99 24.62
C ILE A 128 -13.70 12.89 25.65
N GLY A 129 -12.94 11.87 25.26
CA GLY A 129 -12.50 10.78 26.12
C GLY A 129 -11.32 11.14 27.01
N GLU A 130 -11.01 10.26 27.98
CA GLU A 130 -9.85 10.39 28.89
C GLU A 130 -8.50 10.40 28.18
N ASP A 131 -8.44 9.84 26.96
CA ASP A 131 -7.29 9.86 26.06
C ASP A 131 -7.12 11.22 25.34
N GLY A 132 -7.96 12.21 25.66
CA GLY A 132 -7.99 13.53 25.01
C GLY A 132 -8.55 13.49 23.58
N GLN A 133 -9.13 12.36 23.14
CA GLN A 133 -9.65 12.17 21.78
C GLN A 133 -11.17 12.11 21.78
N ALA A 134 -11.81 12.47 20.66
CA ALA A 134 -13.26 12.38 20.53
C ALA A 134 -13.76 10.92 20.62
N LYS A 135 -14.90 10.71 21.30
CA LYS A 135 -15.62 9.45 21.46
C LYS A 135 -17.03 9.55 20.86
N PRO A 136 -17.15 9.68 19.52
CA PRO A 136 -18.44 9.87 18.90
C PRO A 136 -19.33 8.62 18.97
N HIS A 137 -20.60 8.83 19.28
CA HIS A 137 -21.62 7.79 19.42
C HIS A 137 -23.02 8.38 19.23
N ALA A 138 -23.99 7.54 18.88
CA ALA A 138 -25.38 7.94 18.74
C ALA A 138 -26.27 7.12 19.67
N HIS A 139 -27.30 7.76 20.21
CA HIS A 139 -28.41 7.14 20.91
C HIS A 139 -29.68 7.33 20.07
N VAL A 140 -30.41 6.25 19.85
CA VAL A 140 -31.69 6.25 19.12
C VAL A 140 -32.75 5.64 20.01
N MET A 141 -33.80 6.39 20.33
CA MET A 141 -34.98 5.85 20.99
C MET A 141 -36.08 5.57 19.96
N LEU A 142 -36.56 4.34 19.96
CA LEU A 142 -37.52 3.79 18.99
C LEU A 142 -38.86 3.53 19.64
N SER A 143 -39.94 3.82 18.92
CA SER A 143 -41.28 3.36 19.29
C SER A 143 -41.35 1.83 19.27
N THR A 144 -42.21 1.25 20.12
CA THR A 144 -42.49 -0.21 20.15
C THR A 144 -43.82 -0.57 19.49
N ARG A 145 -44.49 0.44 18.92
CA ARG A 145 -45.79 0.35 18.25
C ARG A 145 -45.67 0.93 16.85
N SER A 146 -46.45 0.37 15.94
CA SER A 146 -46.68 0.98 14.63
C SER A 146 -47.32 2.35 14.81
N VAL A 147 -47.13 3.22 13.83
CA VAL A 147 -47.73 4.56 13.79
C VAL A 147 -48.44 4.75 12.47
N ASP A 148 -49.63 5.34 12.53
CA ASP A 148 -50.41 5.80 11.38
C ASP A 148 -50.86 7.25 11.63
N GLU A 149 -51.67 7.79 10.72
CA GLU A 149 -52.18 9.17 10.76
C GLU A 149 -52.95 9.51 12.05
N ASN A 150 -53.48 8.50 12.75
CA ASN A 150 -54.22 8.65 14.00
C ASN A 150 -53.31 8.55 15.25
N GLY A 151 -52.05 8.13 15.09
CA GLY A 151 -51.08 8.00 16.18
C GLY A 151 -50.60 6.55 16.37
N PHE A 152 -50.36 6.15 17.64
CA PHE A 152 -49.81 4.83 17.94
C PHE A 152 -50.83 3.70 17.81
N GLY A 153 -50.50 2.71 16.98
CA GLY A 153 -51.26 1.49 16.76
C GLY A 153 -50.84 0.31 17.65
N ALA A 154 -50.86 -0.90 17.07
CA ALA A 154 -50.54 -2.14 17.77
C ALA A 154 -49.04 -2.26 18.07
N LYS A 155 -48.69 -3.08 19.07
CA LYS A 155 -47.29 -3.43 19.34
C LYS A 155 -46.78 -4.42 18.31
N GLU A 156 -45.69 -4.08 17.65
CA GLU A 156 -45.04 -4.96 16.70
C GLU A 156 -43.95 -5.78 17.41
N ARG A 157 -44.19 -7.08 17.59
CA ARG A 157 -43.33 -7.95 18.40
C ARG A 157 -42.05 -8.35 17.67
N SER A 158 -42.13 -8.48 16.35
CA SER A 158 -40.98 -8.87 15.52
C SER A 158 -39.83 -7.88 15.64
N TRP A 159 -40.12 -6.62 15.97
CA TRP A 159 -39.12 -5.59 16.24
C TRP A 159 -38.23 -5.88 17.45
N ASN A 160 -38.54 -6.89 18.27
CA ASN A 160 -37.72 -7.34 19.40
C ASN A 160 -36.97 -8.65 19.15
N ASP A 161 -37.05 -9.22 17.95
CA ASP A 161 -36.44 -10.51 17.64
C ASP A 161 -34.90 -10.43 17.62
N LYS A 162 -34.26 -11.52 18.07
CA LYS A 162 -32.80 -11.65 18.11
C LYS A 162 -32.19 -11.62 16.70
N GLU A 163 -32.86 -12.22 15.72
CA GLU A 163 -32.42 -12.23 14.32
C GLU A 163 -32.38 -10.81 13.74
N LEU A 164 -33.40 -10.00 14.02
CA LEU A 164 -33.44 -8.61 13.57
C LEU A 164 -32.31 -7.77 14.20
N LEU A 165 -31.97 -8.02 15.47
CA LEU A 165 -30.81 -7.39 16.11
C LEU A 165 -29.49 -7.80 15.44
N LEU A 166 -29.33 -9.08 15.05
CA LEU A 166 -28.15 -9.53 14.30
C LEU A 166 -28.07 -8.86 12.92
N THR A 167 -29.21 -8.68 12.25
CA THR A 167 -29.30 -7.91 11.01
C THR A 167 -28.86 -6.46 11.20
N TRP A 168 -29.36 -5.75 12.21
CA TRP A 168 -28.93 -4.38 12.52
C TRP A 168 -27.44 -4.30 12.81
N ARG A 169 -26.89 -5.28 13.54
CA ARG A 169 -25.46 -5.35 13.83
C ARG A 169 -24.63 -5.51 12.56
N GLY A 170 -25.03 -6.43 11.69
CA GLY A 170 -24.42 -6.64 10.37
C GLY A 170 -24.48 -5.38 9.52
N ARG A 171 -25.67 -4.79 9.38
CA ARG A 171 -25.90 -3.57 8.59
C ARG A 171 -25.13 -2.38 9.15
N TRP A 172 -25.03 -2.19 10.47
CA TRP A 172 -24.21 -1.10 11.02
C TRP A 172 -22.72 -1.26 10.65
N ALA A 173 -22.16 -2.46 10.77
CA ALA A 173 -20.77 -2.67 10.34
C ALA A 173 -20.61 -2.49 8.85
N SER A 174 -21.52 -3.04 8.03
CA SER A 174 -21.50 -2.86 6.59
C SER A 174 -21.56 -1.38 6.23
N LEU A 175 -22.55 -0.64 6.71
CA LEU A 175 -22.74 0.78 6.42
C LEU A 175 -21.59 1.65 6.95
N ALA A 176 -21.10 1.40 8.17
CA ALA A 176 -19.95 2.12 8.70
C ALA A 176 -18.65 1.77 7.94
N ASN A 177 -18.46 0.52 7.53
CA ASN A 177 -17.32 0.11 6.69
C ASN A 177 -17.44 0.61 5.26
N GLU A 178 -18.65 0.71 4.73
CA GLU A 178 -18.95 1.33 3.45
C GLU A 178 -18.59 2.79 3.55
N ARG A 179 -18.96 3.49 4.64
CA ARG A 179 -18.61 4.89 4.89
C ARG A 179 -17.12 5.10 5.19
N LEU A 180 -16.45 4.17 5.88
CA LEU A 180 -15.00 4.19 6.11
C LEU A 180 -14.22 3.92 4.83
N ALA A 181 -14.64 2.95 4.04
CA ALA A 181 -14.10 2.71 2.70
C ALA A 181 -14.45 3.86 1.75
N GLU A 182 -15.61 4.48 1.93
CA GLU A 182 -15.96 5.71 1.25
C GLU A 182 -15.05 6.85 1.67
N LEU A 183 -14.47 6.85 2.86
CA LEU A 183 -13.51 7.86 3.30
C LEU A 183 -12.05 7.41 3.13
N ASP A 184 -11.84 6.26 2.48
CA ASP A 184 -10.55 5.57 2.29
C ASP A 184 -9.67 5.54 3.55
N LEU A 185 -10.33 5.21 4.65
CA LEU A 185 -9.68 4.89 5.90
C LEU A 185 -9.46 3.38 5.90
N ASP A 186 -8.19 2.94 5.91
CA ASP A 186 -7.77 1.52 5.95
C ASP A 186 -8.30 0.76 7.19
N VAL A 187 -8.99 1.45 8.08
CA VAL A 187 -9.61 0.90 9.27
C VAL A 187 -10.98 0.34 8.89
N ARG A 188 -11.21 -0.93 9.23
CA ARG A 188 -12.54 -1.55 9.15
C ARG A 188 -13.00 -1.97 10.55
N ILE A 189 -14.31 -1.95 10.74
CA ILE A 189 -15.00 -2.44 11.92
C ILE A 189 -15.73 -3.74 11.56
N ASP A 190 -15.49 -4.84 12.26
CA ASP A 190 -16.18 -6.10 11.99
C ASP A 190 -17.28 -6.32 13.04
N HIS A 191 -18.51 -6.63 12.60
CA HIS A 191 -19.61 -6.99 13.50
C HIS A 191 -19.53 -8.44 13.96
N ARG A 192 -18.82 -9.29 13.21
CA ARG A 192 -18.64 -10.70 13.51
C ARG A 192 -17.87 -10.82 14.80
N SER A 193 -18.27 -11.79 15.62
CA SER A 193 -17.49 -12.14 16.79
C SER A 193 -16.08 -12.54 16.38
N PHE A 194 -15.11 -12.32 17.27
CA PHE A 194 -13.74 -12.80 17.10
C PHE A 194 -13.73 -14.31 16.74
N VAL A 195 -14.62 -15.12 17.34
CA VAL A 195 -14.83 -16.56 17.00
C VAL A 195 -15.07 -16.78 15.50
N ALA A 196 -15.94 -16.00 14.85
CA ALA A 196 -16.21 -16.12 13.41
C ALA A 196 -15.08 -15.55 12.53
N GLN A 197 -14.13 -14.83 13.13
CA GLN A 197 -12.89 -14.38 12.49
C GLN A 197 -11.75 -15.38 12.71
N GLY A 198 -11.98 -16.48 13.45
CA GLY A 198 -10.93 -17.42 13.88
C GLY A 198 -9.99 -16.85 14.94
N ILE A 199 -10.37 -15.73 15.56
CA ILE A 199 -9.65 -15.14 16.69
C ILE A 199 -10.37 -15.62 17.94
N ASP A 200 -9.69 -16.39 18.76
CA ASP A 200 -10.35 -16.96 19.93
C ASP A 200 -10.32 -15.95 21.10
N LEU A 201 -11.10 -14.87 20.95
CA LEU A 201 -11.36 -13.86 21.99
C LEU A 201 -12.86 -13.63 22.07
N GLU A 202 -13.35 -13.08 23.17
CA GLU A 202 -14.74 -12.68 23.30
C GLU A 202 -14.94 -11.23 22.84
N PRO A 203 -15.95 -10.91 22.02
CA PRO A 203 -16.15 -9.53 21.56
C PRO A 203 -16.58 -8.60 22.70
N GLN A 204 -15.84 -7.53 22.95
CA GLN A 204 -16.15 -6.56 24.01
C GLN A 204 -17.32 -5.62 23.67
N ASN A 205 -18.11 -5.26 24.70
CA ASN A 205 -19.20 -4.28 24.61
C ASN A 205 -18.73 -2.85 24.96
N LYS A 206 -18.44 -1.95 24.02
CA LYS A 206 -17.96 -0.57 24.34
C LYS A 206 -18.82 0.14 25.41
N ILE A 207 -18.24 0.48 26.56
CA ILE A 207 -18.87 1.37 27.56
C ILE A 207 -18.64 2.83 27.15
N GLY A 208 -19.72 3.59 26.96
CA GLY A 208 -19.66 5.04 26.78
C GLY A 208 -19.46 5.82 28.10
N PRO A 209 -19.03 7.10 28.07
CA PRO A 209 -18.85 7.93 29.28
C PRO A 209 -20.12 8.08 30.15
N ALA A 210 -21.30 7.92 29.55
CA ALA A 210 -22.57 7.89 30.28
C ALA A 210 -22.79 6.61 31.11
N GLY A 211 -22.13 5.50 30.76
CA GLY A 211 -22.12 4.26 31.57
C GLY A 211 -21.24 4.40 32.80
N MET A 212 -20.04 4.98 32.66
CA MET A 212 -19.14 5.27 33.79
C MET A 212 -19.72 6.30 34.77
N ARG A 213 -20.37 7.37 34.28
CA ARG A 213 -21.05 8.37 35.14
C ARG A 213 -22.32 7.86 35.83
N ARG A 214 -22.88 6.73 35.40
CA ARG A 214 -24.01 6.06 36.07
C ARG A 214 -23.50 5.10 37.14
N GLU A 215 -22.36 4.45 36.92
CA GLU A 215 -21.63 3.67 37.93
C GLU A 215 -21.18 4.53 39.12
N GLU A 216 -20.63 5.73 38.88
CA GLU A 216 -20.33 6.72 39.94
C GLU A 216 -21.56 7.11 40.78
N ARG A 217 -22.77 6.85 40.25
CA ARG A 217 -24.08 7.07 40.89
C ARG A 217 -24.79 5.76 41.30
N GLY A 218 -24.19 4.60 41.09
CA GLY A 218 -24.73 3.27 41.42
C GLY A 218 -25.77 2.67 40.45
N GLU A 219 -25.97 3.26 39.27
CA GLU A 219 -26.98 2.85 38.29
C GLU A 219 -26.30 2.26 37.02
N ASP A 220 -26.82 1.22 36.39
CA ASP A 220 -26.21 0.54 35.21
C ASP A 220 -24.86 -0.20 35.44
N ALA A 221 -24.55 -0.59 36.68
CA ALA A 221 -23.36 -1.39 37.04
C ALA A 221 -23.21 -2.69 36.22
N GLU A 222 -24.31 -3.32 35.78
CA GLU A 222 -24.29 -4.59 35.04
C GLU A 222 -23.63 -4.50 33.65
N ARG A 223 -23.79 -3.41 32.87
CA ARG A 223 -23.17 -3.33 31.52
C ARG A 223 -21.70 -2.96 31.57
N VAL A 224 -21.34 -2.14 32.54
CA VAL A 224 -19.94 -1.83 32.85
C VAL A 224 -19.27 -3.11 33.33
N ALA A 225 -19.91 -3.82 34.26
CA ALA A 225 -19.48 -5.13 34.69
C ALA A 225 -19.34 -6.10 33.51
N ASP A 226 -20.31 -6.21 32.59
CA ASP A 226 -20.22 -7.10 31.43
C ASP A 226 -19.05 -6.75 30.49
N HIS A 227 -18.81 -5.47 30.17
CA HIS A 227 -17.68 -5.08 29.33
C HIS A 227 -16.35 -5.26 30.04
N LEU A 228 -16.26 -4.83 31.30
CA LEU A 228 -15.08 -5.06 32.12
C LEU A 228 -14.89 -6.57 32.33
N GLU A 229 -15.94 -7.37 32.32
CA GLU A 229 -15.89 -8.83 32.42
C GLU A 229 -15.46 -9.46 31.10
N ILE A 230 -15.91 -8.98 29.94
CA ILE A 230 -15.41 -9.45 28.64
C ILE A 230 -13.96 -9.02 28.44
N ALA A 231 -13.61 -7.78 28.80
CA ALA A 231 -12.23 -7.31 28.77
C ALA A 231 -11.38 -8.08 29.77
N ARG A 232 -11.93 -8.40 30.95
CA ARG A 232 -11.27 -9.27 31.92
C ARG A 232 -11.10 -10.68 31.37
N ARG A 233 -12.12 -11.30 30.76
CA ARG A 233 -12.07 -12.65 30.17
C ARG A 233 -11.13 -12.69 28.96
N ASN A 234 -11.10 -11.65 28.13
CA ASN A 234 -10.12 -11.50 27.06
C ASN A 234 -8.72 -11.33 27.61
N GLY A 235 -8.53 -10.51 28.64
CA GLY A 235 -7.25 -10.34 29.30
C GLY A 235 -6.78 -11.64 29.96
N GLU A 236 -7.65 -12.34 30.69
CA GLU A 236 -7.42 -13.67 31.27
C GLU A 236 -7.05 -14.68 30.18
N ARG A 237 -7.73 -14.60 29.04
CA ARG A 237 -7.44 -15.42 27.89
C ARG A 237 -6.11 -15.09 27.25
N LEU A 238 -5.76 -13.81 27.08
CA LEU A 238 -4.45 -13.41 26.59
C LEU A 238 -3.33 -13.72 27.59
N LEU A 239 -3.64 -13.80 28.89
CA LEU A 239 -2.72 -14.30 29.92
C LEU A 239 -2.49 -15.82 29.76
N ALA A 240 -3.55 -16.58 29.51
CA ALA A 240 -3.49 -18.02 29.27
C ALA A 240 -2.84 -18.36 27.92
N GLU A 241 -3.26 -17.66 26.87
CA GLU A 241 -3.01 -17.90 25.45
C GLU A 241 -2.50 -16.62 24.75
N PRO A 242 -1.30 -16.12 25.10
CA PRO A 242 -0.77 -14.86 24.54
C PRO A 242 -0.57 -14.87 23.03
N HIS A 243 -0.49 -16.04 22.40
CA HIS A 243 -0.29 -16.18 20.95
C HIS A 243 -1.47 -15.61 20.14
N VAL A 244 -2.69 -15.61 20.68
CA VAL A 244 -3.89 -15.09 20.00
C VAL A 244 -3.76 -13.60 19.66
N ALA A 245 -3.12 -12.80 20.54
CA ALA A 245 -2.84 -11.39 20.24
C ALA A 245 -1.90 -11.24 19.04
N LEU A 246 -0.91 -12.12 18.93
CA LEU A 246 0.09 -12.08 17.86
C LEU A 246 -0.48 -12.54 16.51
N GLU A 247 -1.37 -13.52 16.52
CA GLU A 247 -2.12 -13.96 15.34
C GLU A 247 -3.01 -12.86 14.78
N ALA A 248 -3.71 -12.13 15.65
CA ALA A 248 -4.54 -11.00 15.26
C ALA A 248 -3.71 -9.88 14.60
N LEU A 249 -2.55 -9.55 15.18
CA LEU A 249 -1.63 -8.53 14.62
C LEU A 249 -1.04 -8.96 13.28
N THR A 250 -0.62 -10.22 13.14
CA THR A 250 0.08 -10.70 11.94
C THR A 250 -0.84 -11.05 10.76
N ARG A 251 -2.16 -10.88 10.90
CA ARG A 251 -3.11 -11.11 9.80
C ARG A 251 -2.96 -10.09 8.68
N GLN A 252 -2.82 -8.81 9.03
CA GLN A 252 -2.75 -7.70 8.07
C GLN A 252 -1.33 -7.17 7.82
N GLN A 253 -0.39 -7.47 8.73
CA GLN A 253 0.99 -6.99 8.69
C GLN A 253 1.96 -8.14 8.93
N SER A 254 3.06 -8.25 8.18
CA SER A 254 4.09 -9.26 8.45
C SER A 254 4.94 -8.86 9.65
N THR A 255 5.09 -7.56 9.91
CA THR A 255 5.83 -7.02 11.04
C THR A 255 5.01 -5.93 11.73
N PHE A 256 5.11 -5.84 13.04
CA PHE A 256 4.39 -4.85 13.86
C PHE A 256 5.32 -4.24 14.90
N THR A 257 4.91 -3.10 15.48
CA THR A 257 5.68 -2.44 16.54
C THR A 257 5.13 -2.77 17.92
N ARG A 258 5.91 -2.49 18.97
CA ARG A 258 5.41 -2.56 20.36
C ARG A 258 4.19 -1.67 20.58
N GLN A 259 4.10 -0.54 19.87
CA GLN A 259 2.95 0.36 19.97
C GLN A 259 1.68 -0.27 19.37
N ASP A 260 1.79 -1.04 18.28
CA ASP A 260 0.65 -1.74 17.68
C ASP A 260 0.14 -2.83 18.63
N MET A 261 1.07 -3.58 19.24
CA MET A 261 0.77 -4.57 20.27
C MET A 261 0.10 -3.94 21.49
N ALA A 262 0.65 -2.85 22.03
CA ALA A 262 0.06 -2.13 23.15
C ALA A 262 -1.36 -1.64 22.84
N ARG A 263 -1.58 -1.06 21.65
CA ARG A 263 -2.93 -0.61 21.22
C ARG A 263 -3.91 -1.77 21.08
N PHE A 264 -3.43 -2.96 20.72
CA PHE A 264 -4.27 -4.15 20.66
C PHE A 264 -4.63 -4.63 22.07
N VAL A 265 -3.63 -4.83 22.94
CA VAL A 265 -3.81 -5.32 24.32
C VAL A 265 -4.63 -4.37 25.18
N ASP A 266 -4.43 -3.07 25.04
CA ASP A 266 -5.23 -2.04 25.73
C ASP A 266 -6.72 -2.20 25.46
N ARG A 267 -7.09 -2.53 24.21
CA ARG A 267 -8.48 -2.83 23.86
C ARG A 267 -8.98 -4.17 24.35
N GLN A 268 -8.10 -5.05 24.84
CA GLN A 268 -8.43 -6.40 25.28
C GLN A 268 -8.35 -6.58 26.79
N THR A 269 -8.09 -5.53 27.57
CA THR A 269 -7.83 -5.62 29.01
C THR A 269 -8.68 -4.62 29.81
N VAL A 270 -8.90 -4.94 31.09
CA VAL A 270 -9.86 -4.24 31.96
C VAL A 270 -9.25 -3.03 32.70
N ASP A 271 -7.99 -3.12 33.08
CA ASP A 271 -7.28 -2.12 33.88
C ASP A 271 -5.78 -2.13 33.57
N ALA A 272 -5.04 -1.18 34.17
CA ALA A 272 -3.60 -1.06 33.99
C ALA A 272 -2.81 -2.28 34.50
N GLU A 273 -3.32 -2.99 35.51
CA GLU A 273 -2.66 -4.18 36.08
C GLU A 273 -2.76 -5.35 35.09
N GLN A 274 -3.96 -5.65 34.60
CA GLN A 274 -4.19 -6.68 33.60
C GLN A 274 -3.55 -6.32 32.26
N PHE A 275 -3.59 -5.05 31.84
CA PHE A 275 -2.85 -4.55 30.69
C PHE A 275 -1.36 -4.87 30.81
N THR A 276 -0.75 -4.51 31.94
CA THR A 276 0.68 -4.75 32.18
C THR A 276 0.98 -6.24 32.22
N ALA A 277 0.15 -7.04 32.89
CA ALA A 277 0.32 -8.49 32.97
C ALA A 277 0.21 -9.17 31.59
N VAL A 278 -0.79 -8.79 30.78
CA VAL A 278 -0.95 -9.28 29.41
C VAL A 278 0.21 -8.84 28.54
N MET A 279 0.61 -7.57 28.60
CA MET A 279 1.77 -7.07 27.85
C MET A 279 3.03 -7.86 28.18
N VAL A 280 3.31 -8.11 29.46
CA VAL A 280 4.44 -8.96 29.89
C VAL A 280 4.31 -10.38 29.33
N ARG A 281 3.10 -10.95 29.33
CA ARG A 281 2.86 -12.31 28.86
C ARG A 281 2.99 -12.45 27.34
N VAL A 282 2.50 -11.46 26.59
CA VAL A 282 2.63 -11.38 25.13
C VAL A 282 4.08 -11.11 24.74
N GLU A 283 4.80 -10.23 25.45
CA GLU A 283 6.23 -9.98 25.24
C GLU A 283 7.10 -11.20 25.58
N ALA A 284 6.69 -12.00 26.57
CA ALA A 284 7.33 -13.25 26.93
C ALA A 284 6.83 -14.46 26.10
N CYS A 285 5.93 -14.24 25.14
CA CYS A 285 5.39 -15.33 24.32
C CYS A 285 6.49 -15.92 23.44
N PRO A 286 6.71 -17.25 23.44
CA PRO A 286 7.73 -17.87 22.60
C PRO A 286 7.51 -17.62 21.10
N GLU A 287 6.27 -17.40 20.68
CA GLU A 287 5.93 -17.09 19.29
C GLU A 287 6.36 -15.69 18.86
N LEU A 288 6.57 -14.75 19.80
CA LEU A 288 7.04 -13.40 19.48
C LEU A 288 8.52 -13.42 19.15
N VAL A 289 8.89 -12.86 18.00
CA VAL A 289 10.27 -12.75 17.56
C VAL A 289 10.60 -11.28 17.28
N ALA A 290 11.62 -10.76 17.96
CA ALA A 290 12.17 -9.44 17.69
C ALA A 290 13.04 -9.50 16.43
N LEU A 291 12.69 -8.70 15.42
CA LEU A 291 13.39 -8.66 14.13
C LEU A 291 14.54 -7.66 14.12
N GLY A 292 14.49 -6.66 15.01
CA GLY A 292 15.45 -5.56 15.07
C GLY A 292 14.75 -4.22 14.90
N LYS A 293 15.47 -3.23 14.35
CA LYS A 293 14.94 -1.89 14.11
C LYS A 293 14.71 -1.66 12.62
N ASP A 294 13.62 -0.98 12.28
CA ASP A 294 13.34 -0.54 10.90
C ASP A 294 14.21 0.65 10.48
N GLY A 295 14.05 1.10 9.23
CA GLY A 295 14.76 2.29 8.70
C GLY A 295 14.47 3.60 9.45
N HIS A 296 13.45 3.62 10.31
CA HIS A 296 13.10 4.74 11.18
C HIS A 296 13.56 4.54 12.64
N GLY A 297 14.30 3.48 12.92
CA GLY A 297 14.83 3.15 14.25
C GLY A 297 13.81 2.56 15.23
N ARG A 298 12.61 2.20 14.76
CA ARG A 298 11.55 1.58 15.58
C ARG A 298 11.78 0.08 15.67
N GLU A 299 11.62 -0.49 16.86
CA GLU A 299 11.65 -1.95 17.03
C GLU A 299 10.49 -2.62 16.31
N ARG A 300 10.83 -3.70 15.59
CA ARG A 300 9.92 -4.52 14.80
C ARG A 300 9.88 -5.93 15.36
N PHE A 301 8.68 -6.46 15.38
CA PHE A 301 8.36 -7.81 15.84
C PHE A 301 7.57 -8.54 14.77
N SER A 302 7.64 -9.87 14.82
CA SER A 302 6.77 -10.76 14.07
C SER A 302 6.50 -12.04 14.87
N THR A 303 5.77 -12.98 14.29
CA THR A 303 5.54 -14.31 14.88
C THR A 303 6.43 -15.36 14.23
N ARG A 304 6.79 -16.43 14.97
CA ARG A 304 7.45 -17.61 14.39
C ARG A 304 6.62 -18.20 13.25
N ALA A 305 5.29 -18.26 13.42
CA ALA A 305 4.38 -18.69 12.36
C ALA A 305 4.51 -17.85 11.07
N MET A 306 4.53 -16.51 11.17
CA MET A 306 4.71 -15.62 10.01
C MET A 306 6.10 -15.77 9.38
N ILE A 307 7.16 -15.80 10.21
CA ILE A 307 8.53 -16.05 9.75
C ILE A 307 8.60 -17.38 9.00
N GLY A 308 7.97 -18.44 9.52
CA GLY A 308 7.90 -19.75 8.88
C GLY A 308 7.19 -19.73 7.54
N VAL A 309 6.09 -18.97 7.39
CA VAL A 309 5.41 -18.76 6.10
C VAL A 309 6.36 -18.10 5.11
N GLU A 310 7.00 -17.00 5.48
CA GLU A 310 7.88 -16.28 4.55
C GLU A 310 9.18 -17.05 4.24
N GLN A 311 9.68 -17.86 5.17
CA GLN A 311 10.80 -18.78 4.92
C GLN A 311 10.41 -19.87 3.91
N ARG A 312 9.25 -20.52 4.07
CA ARG A 312 8.77 -21.51 3.10
C ARG A 312 8.52 -20.90 1.73
N LEU A 313 7.98 -19.67 1.69
CA LEU A 313 7.86 -18.89 0.47
C LEU A 313 9.22 -18.70 -0.22
N GLU A 314 10.23 -18.27 0.54
CA GLU A 314 11.59 -18.05 0.02
C GLU A 314 12.23 -19.35 -0.47
N GLU A 315 12.09 -20.44 0.28
CA GLU A 315 12.59 -21.77 -0.06
C GLU A 315 11.93 -22.31 -1.33
N ALA A 316 10.60 -22.25 -1.44
CA ALA A 316 9.87 -22.67 -2.63
C ALA A 316 10.28 -21.82 -3.84
N SER A 317 10.36 -20.51 -3.67
CA SER A 317 10.77 -19.58 -4.72
C SER A 317 12.19 -19.87 -5.22
N PHE A 318 13.13 -20.06 -4.30
CA PHE A 318 14.52 -20.37 -4.65
C PHE A 318 14.63 -21.73 -5.34
N ALA A 319 13.96 -22.77 -4.83
CA ALA A 319 13.97 -24.10 -5.42
C ALA A 319 13.41 -24.08 -6.85
N MET A 320 12.22 -23.53 -7.07
CA MET A 320 11.61 -23.44 -8.40
C MET A 320 12.39 -22.53 -9.35
N GLY A 321 13.04 -21.47 -8.84
CA GLY A 321 13.91 -20.61 -9.63
C GLY A 321 15.18 -21.29 -10.15
N GLN A 322 15.63 -22.36 -9.47
CA GLN A 322 16.78 -23.19 -9.89
C GLN A 322 16.36 -24.40 -10.74
N SER A 323 15.13 -24.90 -10.56
CA SER A 323 14.59 -26.01 -11.34
C SER A 323 14.39 -25.63 -12.81
N GLN A 324 14.60 -26.61 -13.70
CA GLN A 324 14.63 -26.42 -15.15
C GLN A 324 13.78 -27.46 -15.89
N GLY A 325 12.46 -27.42 -15.74
CA GLY A 325 11.52 -28.39 -16.30
C GLY A 325 10.76 -27.94 -17.55
N HIS A 326 10.66 -26.64 -17.82
CA HIS A 326 9.65 -26.10 -18.75
C HIS A 326 10.23 -25.34 -19.96
N ALA A 327 11.29 -25.87 -20.55
CA ALA A 327 11.97 -25.23 -21.67
C ALA A 327 11.13 -25.31 -22.96
N VAL A 328 10.78 -24.17 -23.54
CA VAL A 328 10.24 -24.10 -24.90
C VAL A 328 11.37 -24.29 -25.92
N PRO A 329 11.18 -25.07 -27.00
CA PRO A 329 12.18 -25.24 -28.05
C PRO A 329 12.68 -23.90 -28.60
N LEU A 330 14.00 -23.79 -28.84
CA LEU A 330 14.63 -22.52 -29.25
C LEU A 330 14.02 -21.93 -30.53
N ALA A 331 13.58 -22.77 -31.47
CA ALA A 331 12.94 -22.33 -32.72
C ALA A 331 11.60 -21.63 -32.44
N VAL A 332 10.71 -22.27 -31.66
CA VAL A 332 9.42 -21.71 -31.23
C VAL A 332 9.63 -20.41 -30.47
N ARG A 333 10.58 -20.40 -29.54
CA ARG A 333 10.92 -19.19 -28.77
C ARG A 333 11.40 -18.04 -29.65
N ARG A 334 12.29 -18.30 -30.61
CA ARG A 334 12.78 -17.27 -31.55
C ARG A 334 11.64 -16.72 -32.41
N ALA A 335 10.74 -17.58 -32.88
CA ALA A 335 9.56 -17.16 -33.64
C ALA A 335 8.63 -16.28 -32.79
N ALA A 336 8.37 -16.67 -31.54
CA ALA A 336 7.56 -15.89 -30.60
C ALA A 336 8.19 -14.51 -30.31
N MET A 337 9.50 -14.44 -30.10
CA MET A 337 10.22 -13.18 -29.87
C MET A 337 10.25 -12.28 -31.11
N ALA A 338 10.19 -12.85 -32.31
CA ALA A 338 10.20 -12.10 -33.57
C ALA A 338 8.79 -11.68 -34.04
N ARG A 339 7.77 -11.86 -33.20
CA ARG A 339 6.39 -11.55 -33.56
C ARG A 339 6.18 -10.04 -33.71
N ASP A 340 5.57 -9.66 -34.82
CA ASP A 340 5.24 -8.27 -35.11
C ASP A 340 4.36 -7.67 -33.99
N GLY A 341 4.68 -6.44 -33.59
CA GLY A 341 3.95 -5.69 -32.56
C GLY A 341 4.53 -5.78 -31.14
N LEU A 342 5.51 -6.65 -30.88
CA LEU A 342 6.25 -6.64 -29.61
C LEU A 342 7.37 -5.59 -29.63
N GLY A 343 7.50 -4.82 -28.54
CA GLY A 343 8.69 -4.02 -28.29
C GLY A 343 9.87 -4.87 -27.79
N ASP A 344 11.09 -4.34 -27.86
CA ASP A 344 12.32 -5.07 -27.50
C ASP A 344 12.26 -5.68 -26.08
N GLU A 345 11.81 -4.92 -25.08
CA GLU A 345 11.67 -5.40 -23.70
C GLU A 345 10.58 -6.48 -23.57
N GLN A 346 9.49 -6.38 -24.33
CA GLN A 346 8.43 -7.40 -24.33
C GLN A 346 8.92 -8.69 -24.99
N ALA A 347 9.65 -8.59 -26.11
CA ALA A 347 10.25 -9.74 -26.79
C ALA A 347 11.30 -10.42 -25.90
N LEU A 348 12.13 -9.65 -25.19
CA LEU A 348 13.05 -10.18 -24.18
C LEU A 348 12.28 -10.89 -23.06
N ALA A 349 11.20 -10.30 -22.55
CA ALA A 349 10.34 -10.94 -21.55
C ALA A 349 9.74 -12.27 -22.03
N VAL A 350 9.19 -12.34 -23.26
CA VAL A 350 8.76 -13.61 -23.87
C VAL A 350 9.91 -14.62 -23.88
N GLY A 351 11.09 -14.18 -24.33
CA GLY A 351 12.29 -15.01 -24.40
C GLY A 351 12.77 -15.54 -23.05
N GLU A 352 12.60 -14.79 -21.98
CA GLU A 352 12.99 -15.17 -20.62
C GLU A 352 11.96 -16.09 -19.95
N VAL A 353 10.66 -15.78 -20.05
CA VAL A 353 9.61 -16.61 -19.40
C VAL A 353 9.46 -17.97 -20.06
N THR A 354 9.85 -18.10 -21.33
CA THR A 354 9.84 -19.37 -22.09
C THR A 354 11.17 -20.14 -22.01
N LYS A 355 12.12 -19.71 -21.15
CA LYS A 355 13.30 -20.52 -20.80
C LYS A 355 12.91 -21.70 -19.90
N SER A 356 13.92 -22.47 -19.50
CA SER A 356 13.74 -23.68 -18.71
C SER A 356 13.26 -23.47 -17.28
N ARG A 357 13.45 -22.28 -16.67
CA ARG A 357 13.16 -22.05 -15.24
C ARG A 357 11.70 -22.33 -14.89
N ASP A 358 11.46 -23.01 -13.76
CA ASP A 358 10.10 -23.33 -13.31
C ASP A 358 9.44 -22.19 -12.53
N LEU A 359 10.19 -21.17 -12.11
CA LEU A 359 9.65 -19.90 -11.64
C LEU A 359 10.24 -18.74 -12.44
N SER A 360 9.38 -17.91 -13.00
CA SER A 360 9.76 -16.67 -13.68
C SER A 360 8.95 -15.50 -13.13
N VAL A 361 9.58 -14.33 -13.00
CA VAL A 361 8.95 -13.11 -12.51
C VAL A 361 9.06 -12.04 -13.58
N VAL A 362 7.93 -11.44 -13.94
CA VAL A 362 7.85 -10.29 -14.84
C VAL A 362 7.33 -9.10 -14.06
N VAL A 363 8.18 -8.08 -13.94
CA VAL A 363 7.82 -6.78 -13.38
C VAL A 363 7.57 -5.84 -14.56
N GLY A 364 6.41 -5.21 -14.61
CA GLY A 364 6.16 -4.24 -15.68
C GLY A 364 5.31 -3.09 -15.23
N TYR A 365 5.77 -1.88 -15.55
CA TYR A 365 5.06 -0.64 -15.24
C TYR A 365 3.65 -0.62 -15.86
N ALA A 366 2.78 0.22 -15.31
CA ALA A 366 1.47 0.50 -15.87
C ALA A 366 1.58 0.89 -17.36
N GLY A 367 0.82 0.20 -18.22
CA GLY A 367 0.76 0.52 -19.65
C GLY A 367 1.91 0.00 -20.52
N THR A 368 2.69 -0.98 -20.06
CA THR A 368 3.81 -1.58 -20.81
C THR A 368 3.41 -2.73 -21.74
N GLY A 369 2.14 -3.15 -21.70
CA GLY A 369 1.62 -4.23 -22.55
C GLY A 369 1.94 -5.64 -22.06
N LYS A 370 1.86 -5.89 -20.75
CA LYS A 370 2.10 -7.21 -20.12
C LYS A 370 1.18 -8.30 -20.69
N SER A 371 -0.12 -8.03 -20.85
CA SER A 371 -1.09 -9.00 -21.37
C SER A 371 -0.79 -9.42 -22.81
N THR A 372 -0.35 -8.48 -23.67
CA THR A 372 0.08 -8.78 -25.05
C THR A 372 1.28 -9.73 -25.05
N MET A 373 2.27 -9.47 -24.19
CA MET A 373 3.44 -10.34 -24.02
C MET A 373 3.03 -11.74 -23.55
N LEU A 374 2.12 -11.83 -22.57
CA LEU A 374 1.62 -13.11 -22.07
C LEU A 374 0.82 -13.89 -23.12
N GLY A 375 0.07 -13.22 -24.00
CA GLY A 375 -0.62 -13.88 -25.10
C GLY A 375 0.35 -14.58 -26.06
N VAL A 376 1.46 -13.92 -26.39
CA VAL A 376 2.52 -14.52 -27.22
C VAL A 376 3.25 -15.66 -26.48
N ALA A 377 3.50 -15.50 -25.18
CA ALA A 377 4.11 -16.55 -24.36
C ALA A 377 3.19 -17.78 -24.23
N ARG A 378 1.88 -17.57 -24.07
CA ARG A 378 0.84 -18.62 -24.06
C ARG A 378 0.91 -19.47 -25.31
N GLU A 379 0.88 -18.85 -26.49
CA GLU A 379 0.96 -19.57 -27.77
C GLU A 379 2.25 -20.40 -27.86
N ALA A 380 3.38 -19.85 -27.41
CA ALA A 380 4.66 -20.58 -27.42
C ALA A 380 4.70 -21.78 -26.44
N TRP A 381 4.07 -21.66 -25.27
CA TRP A 381 3.94 -22.77 -24.32
C TRP A 381 3.00 -23.86 -24.84
N GLU A 382 1.86 -23.49 -25.41
CA GLU A 382 0.89 -24.42 -26.00
C GLU A 382 1.49 -25.17 -27.20
N GLU A 383 2.25 -24.48 -28.07
CA GLU A 383 2.98 -25.11 -29.18
C GLU A 383 4.03 -26.11 -28.68
N ALA A 384 4.63 -25.86 -27.51
CA ALA A 384 5.55 -26.77 -26.85
C ALA A 384 4.86 -27.91 -26.07
N GLY A 385 3.53 -27.95 -26.04
CA GLY A 385 2.73 -29.01 -25.42
C GLY A 385 2.39 -28.79 -23.94
N TYR A 386 2.61 -27.59 -23.40
CA TYR A 386 2.21 -27.24 -22.03
C TYR A 386 0.75 -26.77 -21.99
N ARG A 387 0.09 -27.01 -20.86
CA ARG A 387 -1.24 -26.44 -20.57
C ARG A 387 -1.08 -25.15 -19.77
N VAL A 388 -1.57 -24.04 -20.31
CA VAL A 388 -1.44 -22.73 -19.67
C VAL A 388 -2.72 -22.42 -18.89
N ARG A 389 -2.58 -22.12 -17.60
CA ARG A 389 -3.67 -21.73 -16.70
C ARG A 389 -3.36 -20.37 -16.11
N GLY A 390 -4.38 -19.53 -15.93
CA GLY A 390 -4.25 -18.20 -15.36
C GLY A 390 -4.84 -18.12 -13.96
N ALA A 391 -4.25 -17.25 -13.15
CA ALA A 391 -4.72 -16.95 -11.83
C ALA A 391 -4.53 -15.47 -11.49
N ALA A 392 -5.41 -14.93 -10.65
CA ALA A 392 -5.23 -13.60 -10.07
C ALA A 392 -5.91 -13.50 -8.71
N LEU A 393 -5.59 -12.45 -7.95
CA LEU A 393 -6.22 -12.21 -6.64
C LEU A 393 -7.73 -11.92 -6.75
N SER A 394 -8.11 -11.11 -7.74
CA SER A 394 -9.50 -10.67 -7.95
C SER A 394 -10.11 -11.32 -9.20
N GLY A 395 -11.43 -11.45 -9.23
CA GLY A 395 -12.15 -11.92 -10.41
C GLY A 395 -11.86 -11.04 -11.63
N ILE A 396 -11.82 -9.72 -11.43
CA ILE A 396 -11.55 -8.73 -12.48
C ILE A 396 -10.19 -8.96 -13.14
N ALA A 397 -9.15 -9.19 -12.34
CA ALA A 397 -7.80 -9.42 -12.86
C ALA A 397 -7.69 -10.77 -13.58
N ALA A 398 -8.32 -11.83 -13.05
CA ALA A 398 -8.34 -13.13 -13.70
C ALA A 398 -9.03 -13.04 -15.07
N GLU A 399 -10.21 -12.43 -15.13
CA GLU A 399 -10.93 -12.26 -16.38
C GLU A 399 -10.22 -11.27 -17.33
N GLY A 400 -9.51 -10.26 -16.80
CA GLY A 400 -8.65 -9.35 -17.57
C GLY A 400 -7.47 -10.07 -18.23
N LEU A 401 -6.86 -11.02 -17.53
CA LEU A 401 -5.82 -11.90 -18.07
C LEU A 401 -6.38 -12.79 -19.19
N GLU A 402 -7.57 -13.38 -19.00
CA GLU A 402 -8.25 -14.18 -20.02
C GLU A 402 -8.57 -13.35 -21.27
N ALA A 403 -9.13 -12.16 -21.10
CA ALA A 403 -9.50 -11.31 -22.22
C ALA A 403 -8.31 -10.66 -22.93
N GLY A 404 -7.21 -10.39 -22.22
CA GLY A 404 -6.03 -9.71 -22.75
C GLY A 404 -4.96 -10.65 -23.33
N ALA A 405 -4.85 -11.86 -22.80
CA ALA A 405 -3.83 -12.85 -23.19
C ALA A 405 -4.42 -14.17 -23.71
N GLY A 406 -5.74 -14.38 -23.62
CA GLY A 406 -6.38 -15.64 -24.03
C GLY A 406 -6.11 -16.81 -23.08
N ILE A 407 -5.69 -16.54 -21.84
CA ILE A 407 -5.37 -17.57 -20.85
C ILE A 407 -6.61 -17.83 -19.97
N GLU A 408 -7.16 -19.05 -19.99
CA GLU A 408 -8.27 -19.40 -19.08
C GLU A 408 -7.87 -19.17 -17.62
N SER A 409 -8.62 -18.32 -16.91
CA SER A 409 -8.16 -17.77 -15.63
C SER A 409 -9.22 -17.88 -14.53
N ARG A 410 -8.77 -18.09 -13.29
CA ARG A 410 -9.64 -18.08 -12.09
C ARG A 410 -9.04 -17.28 -10.96
N THR A 411 -9.83 -16.98 -9.92
CA THR A 411 -9.26 -16.38 -8.72
C THR A 411 -8.41 -17.39 -7.96
N LEU A 412 -7.35 -16.92 -7.30
CA LEU A 412 -6.50 -17.76 -6.46
C LEU A 412 -7.31 -18.49 -5.39
N ALA A 413 -8.25 -17.81 -4.74
CA ALA A 413 -9.14 -18.43 -3.75
C ALA A 413 -10.01 -19.56 -4.35
N SER A 414 -10.46 -19.42 -5.60
CA SER A 414 -11.21 -20.48 -6.27
C SER A 414 -10.35 -21.68 -6.59
N LEU A 415 -9.09 -21.47 -7.00
CA LEU A 415 -8.14 -22.55 -7.28
C LEU A 415 -7.74 -23.28 -5.99
N GLU A 416 -7.41 -22.55 -4.93
CA GLU A 416 -7.06 -23.14 -3.62
C GLU A 416 -8.19 -24.03 -3.10
N ARG A 417 -9.44 -23.56 -3.17
CA ARG A 417 -10.61 -24.34 -2.77
C ARG A 417 -10.82 -25.59 -3.64
N ALA A 418 -10.49 -25.52 -4.93
CA ALA A 418 -10.55 -26.68 -5.82
C ALA A 418 -9.48 -27.70 -5.44
N TRP A 419 -8.24 -27.24 -5.21
CA TRP A 419 -7.11 -28.08 -4.80
C TRP A 419 -7.36 -28.79 -3.47
N GLU A 420 -7.91 -28.09 -2.46
CA GLU A 420 -8.30 -28.67 -1.16
C GLU A 420 -9.31 -29.82 -1.30
N ARG A 421 -10.14 -29.80 -2.35
CA ARG A 421 -11.16 -30.81 -2.63
C ARG A 421 -10.68 -31.88 -3.60
N GLY A 422 -9.43 -31.82 -4.06
CA GLY A 422 -8.86 -32.75 -5.02
C GLY A 422 -9.27 -32.50 -6.48
N PHE A 423 -9.78 -31.31 -6.81
CA PHE A 423 -10.15 -30.92 -8.17
C PHE A 423 -9.15 -29.92 -8.75
N ASP A 424 -9.07 -29.83 -10.08
CA ASP A 424 -8.24 -28.88 -10.84
C ASP A 424 -6.78 -28.80 -10.36
N LEU A 425 -6.24 -29.94 -9.92
CA LEU A 425 -4.86 -30.07 -9.45
C LEU A 425 -3.88 -29.65 -10.57
N LEU A 426 -2.75 -29.09 -10.14
CA LEU A 426 -1.62 -28.82 -11.03
C LEU A 426 -0.87 -30.13 -11.29
N GLU A 427 -0.33 -30.24 -12.49
CA GLU A 427 0.51 -31.34 -12.95
C GLU A 427 1.81 -30.78 -13.56
N ARG A 428 2.80 -31.65 -13.75
CA ARG A 428 4.10 -31.30 -14.34
C ARG A 428 4.02 -30.64 -15.72
N GLY A 429 2.94 -30.85 -16.47
CA GLY A 429 2.73 -30.26 -17.79
C GLY A 429 2.09 -28.86 -17.77
N ASP A 430 1.84 -28.28 -16.60
CA ASP A 430 1.12 -27.02 -16.48
C ASP A 430 2.04 -25.80 -16.30
N VAL A 431 1.63 -24.69 -16.89
CA VAL A 431 2.18 -23.35 -16.65
C VAL A 431 1.09 -22.50 -16.00
N LEU A 432 1.28 -22.14 -14.74
CA LEU A 432 0.40 -21.23 -14.00
C LEU A 432 0.90 -19.79 -14.11
N VAL A 433 0.15 -18.94 -14.79
CA VAL A 433 0.41 -17.50 -14.88
C VAL A 433 -0.39 -16.78 -13.80
N VAL A 434 0.28 -16.10 -12.88
CA VAL A 434 -0.36 -15.30 -11.83
C VAL A 434 -0.21 -13.82 -12.17
N ASP A 435 -1.30 -13.16 -12.55
CA ASP A 435 -1.33 -11.73 -12.87
C ASP A 435 -1.73 -10.87 -11.66
N GLU A 436 -1.35 -9.60 -11.68
CA GLU A 436 -1.47 -8.65 -10.56
C GLU A 436 -0.92 -9.23 -9.25
N ALA A 437 0.17 -10.01 -9.36
CA ALA A 437 0.79 -10.72 -8.25
C ALA A 437 1.29 -9.78 -7.12
N GLY A 438 1.50 -8.49 -7.43
CA GLY A 438 1.83 -7.45 -6.45
C GLY A 438 0.81 -7.29 -5.31
N MET A 439 -0.45 -7.67 -5.54
CA MET A 439 -1.51 -7.62 -4.53
C MET A 439 -1.65 -8.89 -3.70
N VAL A 440 -0.91 -9.95 -4.02
CA VAL A 440 -1.02 -11.25 -3.34
C VAL A 440 -0.21 -11.25 -2.05
N GLY A 441 -0.86 -11.57 -0.92
CA GLY A 441 -0.22 -11.64 0.39
C GLY A 441 0.71 -12.85 0.56
N SER A 442 1.61 -12.80 1.54
CA SER A 442 2.66 -13.82 1.72
C SER A 442 2.13 -15.22 1.96
N ARG A 443 1.03 -15.36 2.72
CA ARG A 443 0.42 -16.67 2.99
C ARG A 443 -0.16 -17.31 1.72
N GLN A 444 -0.89 -16.54 0.92
CA GLN A 444 -1.48 -17.06 -0.30
C GLN A 444 -0.42 -17.38 -1.35
N MET A 445 0.59 -16.50 -1.51
CA MET A 445 1.71 -16.77 -2.41
C MET A 445 2.47 -18.04 -2.01
N GLU A 446 2.71 -18.24 -0.71
CA GLU A 446 3.40 -19.44 -0.21
C GLU A 446 2.65 -20.73 -0.54
N ARG A 447 1.33 -20.76 -0.33
CA ARG A 447 0.50 -21.93 -0.67
C ARG A 447 0.50 -22.21 -2.16
N VAL A 448 0.36 -21.18 -2.99
CA VAL A 448 0.36 -21.31 -4.46
C VAL A 448 1.69 -21.86 -4.97
N LEU A 449 2.82 -21.30 -4.53
CA LEU A 449 4.13 -21.78 -4.95
C LEU A 449 4.44 -23.17 -4.39
N SER A 450 3.97 -23.51 -3.19
CA SER A 450 4.16 -24.85 -2.62
C SER A 450 3.42 -25.91 -3.43
N VAL A 451 2.14 -25.67 -3.76
CA VAL A 451 1.34 -26.59 -4.60
C VAL A 451 1.97 -26.74 -5.98
N ALA A 452 2.40 -25.64 -6.62
CA ALA A 452 3.06 -25.72 -7.92
C ALA A 452 4.39 -26.47 -7.87
N ARG A 453 5.20 -26.25 -6.82
CA ARG A 453 6.46 -26.97 -6.60
C ARG A 453 6.24 -28.47 -6.44
N GLU A 454 5.24 -28.86 -5.64
CA GLU A 454 4.90 -30.27 -5.40
C GLU A 454 4.39 -30.97 -6.67
N ALA A 455 3.58 -30.28 -7.47
CA ALA A 455 3.14 -30.76 -8.78
C ALA A 455 4.27 -30.83 -9.83
N GLY A 456 5.38 -30.10 -9.59
CA GLY A 456 6.42 -29.87 -10.58
C GLY A 456 5.94 -29.02 -11.76
N ALA A 457 4.97 -28.12 -11.53
CA ALA A 457 4.44 -27.19 -12.50
C ALA A 457 5.26 -25.90 -12.56
N LYS A 458 5.22 -25.18 -13.68
CA LYS A 458 5.84 -23.86 -13.81
C LYS A 458 4.90 -22.77 -13.29
N VAL A 459 5.47 -21.75 -12.66
CA VAL A 459 4.79 -20.52 -12.30
C VAL A 459 5.44 -19.32 -12.99
N VAL A 460 4.60 -18.42 -13.52
CA VAL A 460 5.00 -17.11 -14.02
C VAL A 460 4.25 -16.04 -13.24
N LEU A 461 4.96 -15.33 -12.37
CA LEU A 461 4.39 -14.22 -11.61
C LEU A 461 4.52 -12.93 -12.42
N VAL A 462 3.42 -12.21 -12.59
CA VAL A 462 3.34 -10.98 -13.36
C VAL A 462 2.70 -9.92 -12.50
N GLY A 463 3.31 -8.74 -12.46
CA GLY A 463 2.78 -7.66 -11.65
C GLY A 463 3.63 -6.41 -11.68
N ASP A 464 3.27 -5.48 -10.81
CA ASP A 464 3.94 -4.23 -10.62
C ASP A 464 4.00 -3.96 -9.11
N PRO A 465 5.18 -4.05 -8.47
CA PRO A 465 5.29 -3.86 -7.03
C PRO A 465 5.04 -2.40 -6.63
N GLU A 466 5.01 -1.48 -7.59
CA GLU A 466 4.79 -0.06 -7.39
C GLU A 466 3.31 0.33 -7.47
N GLN A 467 2.42 -0.58 -7.91
CA GLN A 467 0.97 -0.39 -7.84
C GLN A 467 0.44 -0.69 -6.43
N LEU A 468 -0.88 -0.75 -6.29
CA LEU A 468 -1.55 -0.97 -5.01
C LEU A 468 -1.05 -2.26 -4.34
N GLN A 469 -0.78 -2.16 -3.03
CA GLN A 469 -0.20 -3.26 -2.25
C GLN A 469 -1.27 -4.28 -1.82
N ALA A 470 -0.82 -5.49 -1.45
CA ALA A 470 -1.69 -6.51 -0.87
C ALA A 470 -2.44 -6.00 0.35
N ILE A 471 -3.71 -6.41 0.56
CA ILE A 471 -4.45 -6.13 1.80
C ILE A 471 -3.95 -7.02 2.94
N GLU A 472 -3.58 -8.27 2.63
CA GLU A 472 -2.99 -9.22 3.57
C GLU A 472 -1.53 -8.89 3.91
N ALA A 473 -0.96 -9.56 4.90
CA ALA A 473 0.41 -9.35 5.35
C ALA A 473 1.48 -9.58 4.25
N GLY A 474 2.45 -8.65 4.22
CA GLY A 474 3.72 -8.75 3.48
C GLY A 474 3.70 -8.25 2.04
N GLY A 475 4.89 -8.21 1.43
CA GLY A 475 5.14 -7.85 0.03
C GLY A 475 5.70 -9.05 -0.74
N ALA A 476 4.91 -10.13 -0.82
CA ALA A 476 5.36 -11.43 -1.31
C ALA A 476 5.98 -11.37 -2.71
N PHE A 477 5.31 -10.71 -3.65
CA PHE A 477 5.79 -10.57 -5.03
C PHE A 477 7.15 -9.85 -5.10
N ARG A 478 7.34 -8.76 -4.35
CA ARG A 478 8.64 -8.07 -4.25
C ARG A 478 9.72 -9.01 -3.72
N ALA A 479 9.45 -9.71 -2.62
CA ALA A 479 10.40 -10.64 -2.02
C ALA A 479 10.80 -11.78 -2.98
N VAL A 480 9.84 -12.32 -3.73
CA VAL A 480 10.11 -13.36 -4.75
C VAL A 480 10.93 -12.80 -5.91
N ALA A 481 10.58 -11.60 -6.40
CA ALA A 481 11.29 -10.92 -7.48
C ALA A 481 12.76 -10.65 -7.11
N GLU A 482 13.02 -10.10 -5.92
CA GLU A 482 14.37 -9.85 -5.40
C GLU A 482 15.18 -11.15 -5.24
N ARG A 483 14.50 -12.26 -4.90
CA ARG A 483 15.16 -13.54 -4.64
C ARG A 483 15.54 -14.32 -5.89
N VAL A 484 14.61 -14.42 -6.86
CA VAL A 484 14.74 -15.25 -8.07
C VAL A 484 15.26 -14.43 -9.27
N GLY A 485 15.19 -13.11 -9.16
CA GLY A 485 15.38 -12.18 -10.26
C GLY A 485 14.10 -12.03 -11.08
N SER A 486 13.95 -10.87 -11.70
CA SER A 486 12.82 -10.54 -12.56
C SER A 486 13.29 -10.02 -13.92
N VAL A 487 12.38 -10.11 -14.89
CA VAL A 487 12.50 -9.38 -16.15
C VAL A 487 11.64 -8.14 -16.05
N GLU A 488 12.24 -7.00 -16.36
CA GLU A 488 11.56 -5.71 -16.27
C GLU A 488 11.11 -5.25 -17.66
N ILE A 489 9.85 -4.80 -17.73
CA ILE A 489 9.32 -4.07 -18.88
C ILE A 489 9.00 -2.66 -18.40
N THR A 490 9.84 -1.70 -18.78
CA THR A 490 9.79 -0.29 -18.35
C THR A 490 9.28 0.65 -19.43
N ALA A 491 9.30 0.21 -20.70
CA ALA A 491 8.84 0.98 -21.85
C ALA A 491 7.31 1.13 -21.83
N VAL A 492 6.85 2.30 -21.39
CA VAL A 492 5.43 2.64 -21.35
C VAL A 492 4.92 2.90 -22.77
N ARG A 493 3.85 2.20 -23.16
CA ARG A 493 3.26 2.28 -24.52
C ARG A 493 1.83 2.83 -24.53
N ARG A 494 1.22 2.99 -23.34
CA ARG A 494 -0.16 3.46 -23.19
C ARG A 494 -0.33 4.93 -23.58
N GLN A 495 0.55 5.81 -23.08
CA GLN A 495 0.51 7.23 -23.40
C GLN A 495 1.14 7.50 -24.77
N ARG A 496 0.56 8.43 -25.53
CA ARG A 496 1.04 8.77 -26.88
C ARG A 496 2.22 9.75 -26.87
N GLU A 497 2.28 10.64 -25.89
CA GLU A 497 3.30 11.68 -25.81
C GLU A 497 4.50 11.24 -24.96
N GLY A 498 5.72 11.49 -25.45
CA GLY A 498 6.96 11.04 -24.79
C GLY A 498 7.16 11.62 -23.38
N TRP A 499 6.70 12.84 -23.11
CA TRP A 499 6.80 13.43 -21.78
C TRP A 499 5.82 12.79 -20.78
N GLN A 500 4.65 12.33 -21.23
CA GLN A 500 3.70 11.59 -20.41
C GLN A 500 4.22 10.20 -20.08
N GLN A 501 4.85 9.53 -21.06
CA GLN A 501 5.56 8.27 -20.82
C GLN A 501 6.67 8.44 -19.77
N ALA A 502 7.42 9.55 -19.84
CA ALA A 502 8.44 9.89 -18.84
C ALA A 502 7.82 10.15 -17.45
N ALA A 503 6.71 10.88 -17.38
CA ALA A 503 5.98 11.14 -16.13
C ALA A 503 5.48 9.83 -15.49
N THR A 504 4.93 8.91 -16.28
CA THR A 504 4.51 7.57 -15.80
C THR A 504 5.70 6.78 -15.23
N LYS A 505 6.88 6.86 -15.87
CA LYS A 505 8.10 6.22 -15.38
C LYS A 505 8.63 6.88 -14.10
N GLU A 506 8.52 8.19 -13.97
CA GLU A 506 8.88 8.94 -12.77
C GLU A 506 7.98 8.58 -11.59
N LEU A 507 6.66 8.46 -11.80
CA LEU A 507 5.73 7.95 -10.80
C LEU A 507 6.09 6.53 -10.34
N ALA A 508 6.36 5.62 -11.30
CA ALA A 508 6.76 4.24 -11.01
C ALA A 508 8.06 4.16 -10.21
N THR A 509 8.97 5.12 -10.37
CA THR A 509 10.28 5.13 -9.69
C THR A 509 10.33 6.04 -8.46
N GLY A 510 9.18 6.50 -7.97
CA GLY A 510 9.06 7.32 -6.76
C GLY A 510 9.47 8.77 -6.93
N ARG A 511 9.75 9.22 -8.15
CA ARG A 511 10.00 10.62 -8.48
C ARG A 511 8.69 11.37 -8.73
N THR A 512 7.72 11.20 -7.82
CA THR A 512 6.37 11.79 -7.94
C THR A 512 6.40 13.31 -8.10
N GLY A 513 7.32 14.00 -7.43
CA GLY A 513 7.49 15.45 -7.58
C GLY A 513 7.91 15.89 -8.99
N GLU A 514 8.75 15.11 -9.67
CA GLU A 514 9.15 15.37 -11.07
C GLU A 514 7.97 15.14 -12.01
N ALA A 515 7.25 14.02 -11.82
CA ALA A 515 6.06 13.69 -12.62
C ALA A 515 4.98 14.76 -12.48
N LEU A 516 4.67 15.19 -11.25
CA LEU A 516 3.73 16.28 -10.99
C LEU A 516 4.21 17.58 -11.62
N GLY A 517 5.51 17.88 -11.56
CA GLY A 517 6.09 19.05 -12.24
C GLY A 517 5.89 19.03 -13.75
N ARG A 518 5.93 17.85 -14.40
CA ARG A 518 5.61 17.72 -15.83
C ARG A 518 4.15 18.00 -16.13
N TYR A 519 3.24 17.41 -15.35
CA TYR A 519 1.80 17.68 -15.52
C TYR A 519 1.47 19.16 -15.20
N GLU A 520 2.12 19.75 -14.21
CA GLU A 520 1.97 21.16 -13.84
C GLU A 520 2.46 22.09 -14.96
N ALA A 521 3.62 21.80 -15.56
CA ALA A 521 4.13 22.54 -16.71
C ALA A 521 3.21 22.45 -17.95
N ALA A 522 2.46 21.35 -18.07
CA ALA A 522 1.43 21.17 -19.09
C ALA A 522 0.06 21.79 -18.73
N GLY A 523 -0.06 22.45 -17.57
CA GLY A 523 -1.32 23.06 -17.10
C GLY A 523 -2.36 22.08 -16.60
N LEU A 524 -1.96 20.84 -16.30
CA LEU A 524 -2.84 19.73 -15.93
C LEU A 524 -2.94 19.50 -14.41
N VAL A 525 -2.19 20.25 -13.59
CA VAL A 525 -2.31 20.23 -12.12
C VAL A 525 -2.90 21.56 -11.66
N ARG A 526 -4.00 21.52 -10.90
CA ARG A 526 -4.74 22.70 -10.45
C ARG A 526 -4.97 22.64 -8.94
N GLY A 527 -4.47 23.65 -8.23
CA GLY A 527 -4.75 23.85 -6.80
C GLY A 527 -5.95 24.76 -6.61
N HIS A 528 -6.77 24.44 -5.60
CA HIS A 528 -7.96 25.18 -5.18
C HIS A 528 -7.86 25.54 -3.70
N ASP A 529 -8.65 26.49 -3.20
CA ASP A 529 -8.59 26.87 -1.79
C ASP A 529 -9.26 25.82 -0.90
N THR A 530 -10.33 25.19 -1.39
CA THR A 530 -11.04 24.12 -0.67
C THR A 530 -11.14 22.82 -1.45
N LEU A 531 -11.38 21.71 -0.74
CA LEU A 531 -11.62 20.42 -1.37
C LEU A 531 -12.92 20.42 -2.21
N GLU A 532 -13.95 21.14 -1.79
CA GLU A 532 -15.20 21.25 -2.57
C GLU A 532 -14.97 21.98 -3.89
N GLU A 533 -14.18 23.06 -3.90
CA GLU A 533 -13.76 23.72 -5.15
C GLU A 533 -12.93 22.79 -6.03
N ALA A 534 -12.05 21.98 -5.44
CA ALA A 534 -11.29 20.99 -6.19
C ALA A 534 -12.20 19.96 -6.86
N ARG A 535 -13.23 19.45 -6.15
CA ARG A 535 -14.25 18.55 -6.72
C ARG A 535 -15.01 19.22 -7.86
N ALA A 536 -15.49 20.44 -7.66
CA ALA A 536 -16.16 21.21 -8.71
C ALA A 536 -15.26 21.38 -9.94
N GLY A 537 -13.97 21.64 -9.72
CA GLY A 537 -12.98 21.71 -10.80
C GLY A 537 -12.79 20.40 -11.56
N VAL A 538 -12.80 19.24 -10.88
CA VAL A 538 -12.75 17.92 -11.54
C VAL A 538 -13.96 17.73 -12.46
N VAL A 539 -15.15 18.03 -11.95
CA VAL A 539 -16.40 17.88 -12.70
C VAL A 539 -16.45 18.84 -13.88
N ALA A 540 -16.10 20.11 -13.67
CA ALA A 540 -16.05 21.10 -14.75
C ALA A 540 -15.05 20.72 -15.85
N GLY A 541 -13.86 20.26 -15.47
CA GLY A 541 -12.85 19.81 -16.43
C GLY A 541 -13.26 18.54 -17.18
N TRP A 542 -14.02 17.65 -16.54
CA TRP A 542 -14.62 16.49 -17.20
C TRP A 542 -15.71 16.91 -18.20
N ASP A 543 -16.61 17.80 -17.83
CA ASP A 543 -17.69 18.23 -18.73
C ASP A 543 -17.16 19.02 -19.92
N GLU A 544 -16.19 19.93 -19.72
CA GLU A 544 -15.49 20.63 -20.79
C GLU A 544 -14.84 19.63 -21.77
N ALA A 545 -14.11 18.63 -21.26
CA ALA A 545 -13.46 17.62 -22.07
C ALA A 545 -14.46 16.72 -22.80
N ARG A 546 -15.58 16.36 -22.17
CA ARG A 546 -16.65 15.56 -22.77
C ARG A 546 -17.35 16.31 -23.89
N GLN A 547 -17.58 17.61 -23.75
CA GLN A 547 -18.18 18.43 -24.81
C GLN A 547 -17.21 18.65 -25.97
N ALA A 548 -15.91 18.83 -25.69
CA ALA A 548 -14.89 19.04 -26.70
C ALA A 548 -14.55 17.77 -27.51
N ALA A 549 -14.54 16.60 -26.87
CA ALA A 549 -14.21 15.30 -27.47
C ALA A 549 -15.19 14.21 -26.96
N PRO A 550 -16.45 14.23 -27.42
CA PRO A 550 -17.51 13.33 -26.93
C PRO A 550 -17.26 11.85 -27.27
N GLU A 551 -16.45 11.59 -28.29
CA GLU A 551 -16.03 10.25 -28.67
C GLU A 551 -14.94 9.67 -27.77
N GLU A 552 -14.20 10.47 -27.01
CA GLU A 552 -13.12 9.94 -26.17
C GLU A 552 -13.68 9.29 -24.89
N SER A 553 -13.05 8.20 -24.45
CA SER A 553 -13.41 7.55 -23.17
C SER A 553 -12.84 8.34 -21.99
N GLN A 554 -13.68 8.64 -21.00
CA GLN A 554 -13.31 9.51 -19.87
C GLN A 554 -13.79 8.94 -18.54
N ILE A 555 -13.02 9.18 -17.48
CA ILE A 555 -13.42 8.81 -16.11
C ILE A 555 -12.85 9.78 -15.07
N MET A 556 -13.65 10.11 -14.08
CA MET A 556 -13.18 10.81 -12.88
C MET A 556 -12.70 9.78 -11.84
N LEU A 557 -11.55 10.03 -11.23
CA LEU A 557 -10.92 9.13 -10.25
C LEU A 557 -10.74 9.86 -8.93
N ALA A 558 -11.19 9.23 -7.85
CA ALA A 558 -10.92 9.68 -6.49
C ALA A 558 -10.52 8.50 -5.62
N HIS A 559 -9.81 8.77 -4.53
CA HIS A 559 -9.40 7.73 -3.58
C HIS A 559 -10.61 7.23 -2.78
N ARG A 560 -11.29 8.16 -2.13
CA ARG A 560 -12.42 7.96 -1.22
C ARG A 560 -13.73 7.78 -1.99
N ARG A 561 -14.52 6.73 -1.72
CA ARG A 561 -15.84 6.56 -2.36
C ARG A 561 -16.86 7.67 -2.05
N VAL A 562 -16.72 8.45 -0.97
CA VAL A 562 -17.58 9.64 -0.72
C VAL A 562 -17.33 10.67 -1.81
N ASP A 563 -16.07 10.84 -2.21
CA ASP A 563 -15.69 11.75 -3.28
C ASP A 563 -16.22 11.20 -4.62
N VAL A 564 -16.12 9.88 -4.84
CA VAL A 564 -16.70 9.23 -6.03
C VAL A 564 -18.21 9.42 -6.13
N ARG A 565 -18.95 9.29 -5.02
CA ARG A 565 -20.39 9.53 -4.99
C ARG A 565 -20.70 10.99 -5.34
N ALA A 566 -20.03 11.93 -4.66
CA ALA A 566 -20.21 13.36 -4.93
C ALA A 566 -19.89 13.74 -6.39
N LEU A 567 -18.83 13.16 -6.97
CA LEU A 567 -18.48 13.38 -8.38
C LEU A 567 -19.51 12.80 -9.34
N ASN A 568 -20.05 11.61 -9.08
CA ASN A 568 -21.12 11.02 -9.88
C ASN A 568 -22.42 11.85 -9.80
N GLU A 569 -22.81 12.29 -8.60
CA GLU A 569 -24.00 13.11 -8.38
C GLU A 569 -23.89 14.46 -9.11
N ALA A 570 -22.76 15.16 -8.96
CA ALA A 570 -22.52 16.44 -9.63
C ALA A 570 -22.46 16.33 -11.16
N ALA A 571 -21.83 15.28 -11.69
CA ALA A 571 -21.81 15.03 -13.14
C ALA A 571 -23.22 14.75 -13.69
N ARG A 572 -24.03 14.00 -12.94
CA ARG A 572 -25.41 13.70 -13.29
C ARG A 572 -26.28 14.97 -13.28
N GLU A 573 -26.12 15.84 -12.29
CA GLU A 573 -26.82 17.11 -12.19
C GLU A 573 -26.56 18.00 -13.41
N ILE A 574 -25.29 18.19 -13.80
CA ILE A 574 -24.92 18.97 -14.99
C ILE A 574 -25.59 18.41 -16.26
N ARG A 575 -25.55 17.09 -16.44
CA ARG A 575 -26.16 16.46 -17.63
C ARG A 575 -27.68 16.57 -17.64
N ARG A 576 -28.31 16.56 -16.46
CA ARG A 576 -29.75 16.81 -16.32
C ARG A 576 -30.10 18.26 -16.67
N GLU A 577 -29.36 19.23 -16.15
CA GLU A 577 -29.58 20.65 -16.44
C GLU A 577 -29.38 20.96 -17.93
N ALA A 578 -28.46 20.24 -18.58
CA ALA A 578 -28.25 20.28 -20.02
C ALA A 578 -29.37 19.59 -20.84
N GLY A 579 -30.34 18.92 -20.19
CA GLY A 579 -31.42 18.20 -20.85
C GLY A 579 -30.99 16.90 -21.54
N GLU A 580 -29.86 16.32 -21.13
CA GLU A 580 -29.29 15.10 -21.73
C GLU A 580 -29.76 13.79 -21.06
N LEU A 581 -30.49 13.89 -19.96
CA LEU A 581 -31.02 12.76 -19.20
C LEU A 581 -32.55 12.72 -19.29
N GLY A 582 -33.10 11.53 -19.49
CA GLY A 582 -34.54 11.27 -19.45
C GLY A 582 -35.10 11.21 -18.03
N ASP A 583 -36.28 10.60 -17.90
CA ASP A 583 -36.94 10.44 -16.60
C ASP A 583 -36.20 9.44 -15.70
N ASP A 584 -36.26 9.71 -14.39
CA ASP A 584 -35.61 8.89 -13.37
C ASP A 584 -36.36 7.57 -13.16
N VAL A 585 -35.61 6.48 -13.28
CA VAL A 585 -36.06 5.12 -13.00
C VAL A 585 -35.20 4.53 -11.89
N LEU A 586 -35.86 4.05 -10.85
CA LEU A 586 -35.20 3.39 -9.73
C LEU A 586 -34.91 1.93 -10.10
N VAL A 587 -33.63 1.56 -10.03
CA VAL A 587 -33.12 0.25 -10.43
C VAL A 587 -32.48 -0.44 -9.22
N PRO A 588 -32.96 -1.62 -8.81
CA PRO A 588 -32.34 -2.39 -7.75
C PRO A 588 -31.02 -2.98 -8.25
N THR A 589 -29.90 -2.58 -7.66
CA THR A 589 -28.57 -3.13 -7.99
C THR A 589 -28.00 -3.91 -6.81
N ALA A 590 -26.98 -4.73 -7.06
CA ALA A 590 -26.23 -5.45 -6.03
C ALA A 590 -25.59 -4.50 -4.98
N GLN A 591 -25.41 -3.23 -5.32
CA GLN A 591 -24.84 -2.19 -4.43
C GLN A 591 -25.93 -1.31 -3.80
N GLY A 592 -27.18 -1.78 -3.77
CA GLY A 592 -28.36 -1.03 -3.34
C GLY A 592 -29.07 -0.35 -4.52
N GLU A 593 -30.15 0.34 -4.22
CA GLU A 593 -30.92 1.03 -5.26
C GLU A 593 -30.10 2.15 -5.92
N ARG A 594 -30.26 2.30 -7.24
CA ARG A 594 -29.65 3.36 -8.04
C ARG A 594 -30.70 4.00 -8.91
N VAL A 595 -30.56 5.31 -9.13
CA VAL A 595 -31.46 6.04 -10.02
C VAL A 595 -30.75 6.17 -11.36
N PHE A 596 -31.30 5.55 -12.40
CA PHE A 596 -30.82 5.68 -13.76
C PHE A 596 -31.85 6.42 -14.62
N ALA A 597 -31.42 6.95 -15.75
CA ALA A 597 -32.27 7.60 -16.73
C ALA A 597 -31.85 7.20 -18.15
N ASP A 598 -32.66 7.49 -19.16
CA ASP A 598 -32.15 7.46 -20.53
C ASP A 598 -30.99 8.46 -20.68
N GLY A 599 -29.97 8.10 -21.46
CA GLY A 599 -28.73 8.87 -21.60
C GLY A 599 -27.73 8.72 -20.45
N GLU A 600 -28.06 7.97 -19.38
CA GLU A 600 -27.22 7.79 -18.19
C GLU A 600 -25.92 7.03 -18.48
N ARG A 601 -24.82 7.42 -17.83
CA ARG A 601 -23.55 6.70 -17.90
C ARG A 601 -23.51 5.61 -16.84
N VAL A 602 -23.30 4.37 -17.26
CA VAL A 602 -23.24 3.20 -16.38
C VAL A 602 -21.89 2.52 -16.41
N TYR A 603 -21.53 1.92 -15.29
CA TYR A 603 -20.32 1.13 -15.06
C TYR A 603 -20.71 -0.30 -14.70
N PHE A 604 -20.25 -1.26 -15.49
CA PHE A 604 -20.46 -2.67 -15.21
C PHE A 604 -19.50 -3.15 -14.11
N LEU A 605 -20.02 -3.78 -13.07
CA LEU A 605 -19.26 -4.26 -11.90
C LEU A 605 -18.98 -5.77 -11.94
N ARG A 606 -19.50 -6.49 -12.94
CA ARG A 606 -19.30 -7.93 -13.12
C ARG A 606 -19.12 -8.25 -14.60
N ASN A 607 -18.26 -9.19 -14.96
CA ASN A 607 -18.23 -9.65 -16.34
C ASN A 607 -19.48 -10.48 -16.65
N ASP A 608 -19.93 -10.43 -17.88
CA ASP A 608 -20.99 -11.33 -18.34
C ASP A 608 -20.67 -11.77 -19.78
N ARG A 609 -20.68 -13.09 -20.01
CA ARG A 609 -20.26 -13.70 -21.28
C ARG A 609 -21.32 -13.52 -22.38
N GLU A 610 -22.60 -13.49 -22.02
CA GLU A 610 -23.70 -13.34 -22.97
C GLU A 610 -23.79 -11.87 -23.41
N LEU A 611 -23.79 -10.97 -22.43
CA LEU A 611 -23.71 -9.53 -22.63
C LEU A 611 -22.33 -9.08 -23.15
N ARG A 612 -21.31 -9.95 -23.16
CA ARG A 612 -19.88 -9.67 -23.48
C ARG A 612 -19.40 -8.33 -22.89
N VAL A 613 -19.86 -8.02 -21.67
CA VAL A 613 -19.41 -6.87 -20.88
C VAL A 613 -18.35 -7.33 -19.89
N LYS A 614 -17.44 -6.42 -19.56
CA LYS A 614 -16.41 -6.65 -18.55
C LYS A 614 -16.65 -5.68 -17.38
N ASN A 615 -16.10 -6.00 -16.22
CA ASN A 615 -16.00 -5.08 -15.11
C ASN A 615 -15.10 -3.93 -15.54
N GLY A 616 -15.55 -2.71 -15.34
CA GLY A 616 -14.91 -1.54 -15.91
C GLY A 616 -15.32 -1.23 -17.34
N THR A 617 -16.20 -2.02 -17.94
CA THR A 617 -16.91 -1.56 -19.15
C THR A 617 -17.81 -0.40 -18.76
N LEU A 618 -17.64 0.68 -19.51
CA LEU A 618 -18.50 1.84 -19.50
C LEU A 618 -19.50 1.73 -20.64
N GLY A 619 -20.70 2.25 -20.41
CA GLY A 619 -21.74 2.33 -21.43
C GLY A 619 -22.75 3.42 -21.11
N THR A 620 -23.58 3.73 -22.07
CA THR A 620 -24.62 4.76 -21.96
C THR A 620 -25.98 4.14 -22.16
N VAL A 621 -26.90 4.35 -21.23
CA VAL A 621 -28.29 3.89 -21.34
C VAL A 621 -28.96 4.58 -22.52
N ARG A 622 -29.68 3.81 -23.33
CA ARG A 622 -30.46 4.24 -24.51
C ARG A 622 -31.97 4.08 -24.33
N GLY A 623 -32.36 3.36 -23.28
CA GLY A 623 -33.74 3.05 -22.99
C GLY A 623 -33.84 2.17 -21.75
N ILE A 624 -34.89 2.39 -20.98
CA ILE A 624 -35.24 1.60 -19.81
C ILE A 624 -36.68 1.16 -20.02
N GLU A 625 -36.92 -0.14 -19.98
CA GLU A 625 -38.22 -0.76 -20.24
C GLU A 625 -38.60 -1.69 -19.08
N GLY A 626 -39.90 -1.90 -18.88
CA GLY A 626 -40.41 -2.73 -17.79
C GLY A 626 -40.43 -2.02 -16.44
N SER A 627 -40.66 -2.79 -15.37
CA SER A 627 -40.69 -2.26 -14.00
C SER A 627 -40.03 -3.21 -13.01
N ALA A 628 -39.41 -2.66 -11.97
CA ALA A 628 -38.84 -3.47 -10.90
C ALA A 628 -39.91 -4.30 -10.18
N GLU A 629 -41.13 -3.76 -10.04
CA GLU A 629 -42.26 -4.41 -9.37
C GLU A 629 -42.78 -5.64 -10.12
N ALA A 630 -42.80 -5.59 -11.46
CA ALA A 630 -43.18 -6.73 -12.30
C ALA A 630 -42.04 -7.73 -12.53
N GLY A 631 -40.81 -7.39 -12.12
CA GLY A 631 -39.63 -8.24 -12.26
C GLY A 631 -39.08 -8.35 -13.69
N ASP A 632 -39.50 -7.46 -14.60
CA ASP A 632 -39.15 -7.47 -16.03
C ASP A 632 -38.31 -6.25 -16.46
N LEU A 633 -37.80 -5.48 -15.49
CA LEU A 633 -36.97 -4.30 -15.74
C LEU A 633 -35.72 -4.64 -16.55
N ALA A 634 -35.57 -3.99 -17.69
CA ALA A 634 -34.43 -4.15 -18.59
C ALA A 634 -33.87 -2.79 -19.05
N LEU A 635 -32.54 -2.70 -19.14
CA LEU A 635 -31.82 -1.53 -19.63
C LEU A 635 -31.17 -1.84 -20.97
N SER A 636 -31.46 -1.04 -21.99
CA SER A 636 -30.71 -1.05 -23.24
C SER A 636 -29.48 -0.16 -23.10
N VAL A 637 -28.28 -0.73 -23.05
CA VAL A 637 -27.03 -0.02 -22.83
C VAL A 637 -26.14 -0.05 -24.06
N GLN A 638 -25.82 1.13 -24.61
CA GLN A 638 -24.83 1.32 -25.64
C GLN A 638 -23.43 1.28 -25.01
N LEU A 639 -22.69 0.19 -25.21
CA LEU A 639 -21.34 0.05 -24.68
C LEU A 639 -20.35 0.98 -25.39
N ASP A 640 -19.26 1.30 -24.70
CA ASP A 640 -18.09 1.91 -25.33
C ASP A 640 -17.31 0.87 -26.15
N GLY A 641 -16.64 1.37 -27.18
CA GLY A 641 -15.86 0.54 -28.11
C GLY A 641 -14.44 1.08 -28.32
N PRO A 642 -13.65 0.44 -29.20
CA PRO A 642 -12.32 0.91 -29.58
C PRO A 642 -12.30 2.29 -30.22
N GLY A 643 -13.42 2.73 -30.80
CA GLY A 643 -13.63 4.10 -31.30
C GLY A 643 -14.04 5.09 -30.21
N GLY A 644 -14.07 4.64 -28.95
CA GLY A 644 -14.37 5.42 -27.76
C GLY A 644 -15.85 5.40 -27.36
N THR A 645 -16.30 6.46 -26.69
CA THR A 645 -17.61 6.53 -26.02
C THR A 645 -18.77 6.27 -26.99
N GLY A 646 -19.63 5.30 -26.64
CA GLY A 646 -20.84 4.99 -27.39
C GLY A 646 -20.62 4.31 -28.76
N THR A 647 -19.39 3.92 -29.10
CA THR A 647 -19.05 3.26 -30.39
C THR A 647 -19.16 1.74 -30.37
N GLY A 648 -19.44 1.16 -29.20
CA GLY A 648 -19.59 -0.29 -29.02
C GLY A 648 -20.93 -0.80 -29.55
N ARG A 649 -21.33 -1.97 -29.06
CA ARG A 649 -22.64 -2.56 -29.36
C ARG A 649 -23.67 -2.18 -28.30
N VAL A 650 -24.95 -2.23 -28.66
CA VAL A 650 -26.05 -2.16 -27.68
C VAL A 650 -26.24 -3.54 -27.06
N VAL A 651 -26.40 -3.59 -25.75
CA VAL A 651 -26.75 -4.80 -24.99
C VAL A 651 -28.03 -4.55 -24.20
N SER A 652 -28.89 -5.56 -24.12
CA SER A 652 -30.07 -5.52 -23.23
C SER A 652 -29.70 -6.19 -21.92
N VAL A 653 -29.83 -5.47 -20.82
CA VAL A 653 -29.46 -5.90 -19.47
C VAL A 653 -30.74 -6.10 -18.68
N SER A 654 -31.15 -7.36 -18.51
CA SER A 654 -32.22 -7.72 -17.57
C SER A 654 -31.69 -7.57 -16.14
N VAL A 655 -32.30 -6.70 -15.34
CA VAL A 655 -31.85 -6.41 -13.97
C VAL A 655 -32.00 -7.64 -13.06
N ALA A 656 -32.97 -8.49 -13.35
CA ALA A 656 -33.18 -9.75 -12.64
C ALA A 656 -32.01 -10.75 -12.84
N GLU A 657 -31.33 -10.69 -13.98
CA GLU A 657 -30.21 -11.58 -14.32
C GLU A 657 -28.84 -10.92 -14.06
N TYR A 658 -28.80 -9.60 -14.17
CA TYR A 658 -27.60 -8.78 -14.01
C TYR A 658 -27.92 -7.50 -13.23
N ASP A 659 -27.66 -7.52 -11.93
CA ASP A 659 -27.87 -6.42 -10.99
C ASP A 659 -26.57 -5.64 -10.68
N ALA A 660 -25.45 -5.98 -11.32
CA ALA A 660 -24.13 -5.47 -10.99
C ALA A 660 -23.77 -4.18 -11.77
N LEU A 661 -24.61 -3.15 -11.65
CA LEU A 661 -24.43 -1.83 -12.29
C LEU A 661 -24.23 -0.72 -11.26
N ASP A 662 -23.48 0.32 -11.65
CA ASP A 662 -23.32 1.57 -10.89
C ASP A 662 -23.22 2.76 -11.86
N HIS A 663 -23.17 3.99 -11.35
CA HIS A 663 -22.87 5.17 -12.19
C HIS A 663 -21.45 5.10 -12.76
N GLY A 664 -21.29 5.54 -14.01
CA GLY A 664 -20.04 5.46 -14.75
C GLY A 664 -19.31 6.78 -14.99
N TYR A 665 -19.62 7.84 -14.25
CA TYR A 665 -18.87 9.10 -14.36
C TYR A 665 -17.57 9.07 -13.56
N ALA A 666 -17.63 8.53 -12.34
CA ALA A 666 -16.52 8.47 -11.41
C ALA A 666 -16.34 7.07 -10.80
N ALA A 667 -15.10 6.69 -10.53
CA ALA A 667 -14.74 5.45 -9.85
C ALA A 667 -13.61 5.65 -8.83
N THR A 668 -13.51 4.74 -7.86
CA THR A 668 -12.36 4.74 -6.94
C THR A 668 -11.09 4.32 -7.66
N ILE A 669 -9.94 4.86 -7.25
CA ILE A 669 -8.62 4.47 -7.75
C ILE A 669 -8.43 2.94 -7.70
N HIS A 670 -8.82 2.29 -6.60
CA HIS A 670 -8.78 0.83 -6.44
C HIS A 670 -9.60 0.08 -7.51
N LYS A 671 -10.85 0.48 -7.76
CA LYS A 671 -11.69 -0.11 -8.81
C LYS A 671 -11.16 0.16 -10.23
N SER A 672 -10.41 1.24 -10.42
CA SER A 672 -9.80 1.61 -11.71
C SER A 672 -8.50 0.86 -12.03
N GLN A 673 -8.01 0.00 -11.13
CA GLN A 673 -6.82 -0.80 -11.42
C GLN A 673 -7.08 -1.69 -12.64
N GLY A 674 -6.14 -1.71 -13.57
CA GLY A 674 -6.29 -2.36 -14.87
C GLY A 674 -7.08 -1.55 -15.93
N VAL A 675 -7.93 -0.59 -15.53
CA VAL A 675 -8.70 0.25 -16.48
C VAL A 675 -7.77 1.17 -17.27
N THR A 676 -8.11 1.43 -18.53
CA THR A 676 -7.44 2.40 -19.41
C THR A 676 -8.50 3.23 -20.11
N VAL A 677 -8.36 4.56 -20.05
CA VAL A 677 -9.26 5.53 -20.67
C VAL A 677 -8.45 6.52 -21.51
N ASP A 678 -9.08 7.26 -22.41
CA ASP A 678 -8.40 8.30 -23.17
C ASP A 678 -8.08 9.49 -22.26
N ARG A 679 -9.05 9.93 -21.43
CA ARG A 679 -8.86 10.99 -20.43
C ARG A 679 -9.22 10.57 -19.01
N ALA A 680 -8.39 10.98 -18.06
CA ALA A 680 -8.66 10.80 -16.62
C ALA A 680 -8.70 12.15 -15.89
N HIS A 681 -9.58 12.28 -14.90
CA HIS A 681 -9.69 13.48 -14.07
C HIS A 681 -9.57 13.08 -12.60
N VAL A 682 -8.48 13.46 -11.95
CA VAL A 682 -8.10 12.93 -10.62
C VAL A 682 -8.35 13.98 -9.54
N LEU A 683 -9.14 13.62 -8.54
CA LEU A 683 -9.21 14.36 -7.27
C LEU A 683 -8.10 13.86 -6.35
N ALA A 684 -7.04 14.67 -6.18
CA ALA A 684 -5.95 14.37 -5.28
C ALA A 684 -6.25 14.88 -3.86
N THR A 685 -6.13 13.98 -2.88
CA THR A 685 -6.39 14.25 -1.46
C THR A 685 -5.27 13.73 -0.57
N GLY A 686 -5.18 14.20 0.69
CA GLY A 686 -4.18 13.76 1.67
C GLY A 686 -4.31 12.29 2.12
N SER A 687 -5.41 11.64 1.72
CA SER A 687 -5.58 10.20 1.91
C SER A 687 -4.75 9.37 0.92
N MET A 688 -4.44 9.92 -0.25
CA MET A 688 -3.65 9.23 -1.27
C MET A 688 -2.19 9.08 -0.86
N ASP A 689 -1.58 7.99 -1.29
CA ASP A 689 -0.15 7.72 -1.16
C ASP A 689 0.52 7.58 -2.54
N ARG A 690 1.79 7.19 -2.56
CA ARG A 690 2.55 7.00 -3.81
C ARG A 690 1.93 5.97 -4.75
N HIS A 691 1.43 4.86 -4.22
CA HIS A 691 0.84 3.79 -5.02
C HIS A 691 -0.48 4.24 -5.63
N GLY A 692 -1.32 4.91 -4.84
CA GLY A 692 -2.58 5.50 -5.31
C GLY A 692 -2.35 6.59 -6.37
N ALA A 693 -1.36 7.46 -6.19
CA ALA A 693 -0.97 8.47 -7.17
C ALA A 693 -0.51 7.83 -8.49
N TYR A 694 0.37 6.83 -8.41
CA TYR A 694 0.85 6.13 -9.59
C TYR A 694 -0.28 5.44 -10.36
N VAL A 695 -1.17 4.74 -9.66
CA VAL A 695 -2.32 4.10 -10.30
C VAL A 695 -3.21 5.15 -10.95
N ALA A 696 -3.63 6.19 -10.24
CA ALA A 696 -4.55 7.20 -10.76
C ALA A 696 -4.00 7.93 -11.99
N LEU A 697 -2.77 8.43 -11.91
CA LEU A 697 -2.19 9.27 -12.95
C LEU A 697 -1.77 8.47 -14.19
N SER A 698 -1.58 7.16 -14.08
CA SER A 698 -1.16 6.33 -15.22
C SER A 698 -2.30 5.79 -16.10
N ARG A 699 -3.59 6.03 -15.77
CA ARG A 699 -4.73 5.41 -16.48
C ARG A 699 -5.07 5.99 -17.86
N HIS A 700 -4.62 7.20 -18.17
CA HIS A 700 -4.93 7.92 -19.40
C HIS A 700 -4.11 7.44 -20.62
N ARG A 701 -4.63 7.65 -21.83
CA ARG A 701 -3.87 7.57 -23.09
C ARG A 701 -3.50 8.94 -23.64
N GLU A 702 -4.43 9.89 -23.56
CA GLU A 702 -4.31 11.25 -24.11
C GLU A 702 -3.99 12.29 -23.04
N SER A 703 -4.73 12.32 -21.92
CA SER A 703 -4.48 13.32 -20.86
C SER A 703 -4.98 12.92 -19.49
N VAL A 704 -4.29 13.36 -18.43
CA VAL A 704 -4.80 13.34 -17.06
C VAL A 704 -4.79 14.74 -16.47
N SER A 705 -5.88 15.15 -15.83
CA SER A 705 -5.93 16.36 -15.00
C SER A 705 -5.94 16.00 -13.52
N VAL A 706 -5.33 16.82 -12.67
CA VAL A 706 -5.21 16.61 -11.23
C VAL A 706 -5.67 17.87 -10.50
N HIS A 707 -6.65 17.72 -9.61
CA HIS A 707 -7.21 18.81 -8.81
C HIS A 707 -7.03 18.51 -7.32
N TRP A 708 -6.63 19.50 -6.52
CA TRP A 708 -6.39 19.35 -5.08
C TRP A 708 -6.79 20.60 -4.29
N GLY A 709 -7.17 20.44 -3.02
CA GLY A 709 -7.59 21.54 -2.12
C GLY A 709 -6.52 21.93 -1.10
N ARG A 710 -6.34 23.23 -0.87
CA ARG A 710 -5.36 23.79 0.08
C ARG A 710 -5.70 23.47 1.54
N ASP A 711 -6.98 23.45 1.88
CA ASP A 711 -7.51 23.02 3.18
C ASP A 711 -7.16 21.55 3.55
N ASP A 712 -6.96 20.69 2.55
CA ASP A 712 -6.68 19.26 2.74
C ASP A 712 -5.17 18.95 2.79
N VAL A 713 -4.39 19.43 1.82
CA VAL A 713 -2.95 19.10 1.71
C VAL A 713 -2.00 20.27 2.01
N GLY A 714 -2.53 21.46 2.31
CA GLY A 714 -1.79 22.64 2.75
C GLY A 714 -1.19 23.48 1.62
N ASP A 715 -0.27 22.92 0.85
CA ASP A 715 0.34 23.59 -0.30
C ASP A 715 0.85 22.56 -1.32
N ARG A 716 1.51 23.06 -2.38
CA ARG A 716 2.06 22.23 -3.46
C ARG A 716 3.09 21.24 -2.94
N ASP A 717 3.93 21.63 -1.98
CA ASP A 717 4.92 20.72 -1.40
C ASP A 717 4.27 19.71 -0.46
N GLY A 718 3.19 20.10 0.22
CA GLY A 718 2.29 19.22 0.95
C GLY A 718 1.66 18.16 0.04
N LEU A 719 1.13 18.55 -1.13
CA LEU A 719 0.64 17.61 -2.15
C LEU A 719 1.72 16.61 -2.56
N VAL A 720 2.90 17.10 -2.96
CA VAL A 720 4.03 16.25 -3.36
C VAL A 720 4.39 15.30 -2.21
N LYS A 721 4.46 15.79 -0.97
CA LYS A 721 4.79 14.98 0.21
C LYS A 721 3.75 13.88 0.46
N GLN A 722 2.46 14.17 0.30
CA GLN A 722 1.41 13.15 0.47
C GLN A 722 1.47 12.12 -0.65
N LEU A 723 1.53 12.57 -1.91
CA LEU A 723 1.59 11.69 -3.08
C LEU A 723 2.95 10.99 -3.24
N SER A 724 3.98 11.39 -2.50
CA SER A 724 5.28 10.68 -2.43
C SER A 724 5.38 9.78 -1.19
N ARG A 725 4.36 9.78 -0.32
CA ARG A 725 4.39 8.99 0.92
C ARG A 725 4.42 7.50 0.57
N GLU A 726 5.49 6.85 0.98
CA GLU A 726 5.68 5.41 0.79
C GLU A 726 5.05 4.64 1.96
N ARG A 727 4.25 3.63 1.64
CA ARG A 727 3.61 2.71 2.60
C ARG A 727 3.88 1.25 2.18
N LEU A 728 5.11 0.95 1.80
CA LEU A 728 5.48 -0.42 1.45
C LEU A 728 5.19 -1.36 2.62
N LYS A 729 4.68 -2.55 2.29
CA LYS A 729 4.56 -3.63 3.27
C LYS A 729 5.90 -4.29 3.47
N ASP A 730 6.48 -4.07 4.65
CA ASP A 730 7.66 -4.81 5.11
C ASP A 730 7.32 -6.30 5.26
N THR A 731 8.32 -7.14 5.00
CA THR A 731 8.34 -8.58 5.26
C THR A 731 9.33 -8.89 6.37
N THR A 732 9.22 -10.06 6.99
CA THR A 732 10.25 -10.57 7.91
C THR A 732 11.57 -10.84 7.19
N LEU A 733 11.54 -11.12 5.88
CA LEU A 733 12.72 -11.34 5.04
C LEU A 733 13.63 -10.10 4.91
N ASP A 734 13.09 -8.90 5.12
CA ASP A 734 13.86 -7.64 5.12
C ASP A 734 14.80 -7.52 6.35
N TYR A 735 14.68 -8.42 7.34
CA TYR A 735 15.42 -8.39 8.61
C TYR A 735 16.38 -9.58 8.74
N PRO A 736 17.57 -9.55 8.10
CA PRO A 736 18.46 -10.71 7.98
C PRO A 736 19.08 -11.20 9.31
N HIS A 737 19.08 -10.38 10.38
CA HIS A 737 19.73 -10.72 11.65
C HIS A 737 19.07 -11.89 12.41
N VAL A 738 17.81 -12.21 12.13
CA VAL A 738 17.10 -13.36 12.73
C VAL A 738 17.41 -14.67 12.01
N ARG A 739 17.80 -14.57 10.73
CA ARG A 739 18.02 -15.71 9.82
C ARG A 739 19.14 -16.66 10.30
N ASP A 740 20.19 -16.11 10.90
CA ASP A 740 21.34 -16.88 11.40
C ASP A 740 21.17 -17.40 12.84
N GLN A 741 20.35 -16.75 13.67
CA GLN A 741 20.22 -17.12 15.09
C GLN A 741 19.23 -18.27 15.30
N ASP A 742 18.05 -18.23 14.66
CA ASP A 742 17.03 -19.28 14.82
C ASP A 742 17.32 -20.53 13.98
N ALA A 743 17.86 -20.38 12.76
CA ALA A 743 18.27 -21.54 11.94
C ALA A 743 19.40 -22.35 12.58
N GLY A 744 20.28 -21.69 13.35
CA GLY A 744 21.30 -22.35 14.17
C GLY A 744 20.75 -22.93 15.48
N PHE A 745 19.70 -22.34 16.06
CA PHE A 745 19.10 -22.80 17.32
C PHE A 745 18.26 -24.07 17.16
N ALA A 746 17.44 -24.17 16.11
CA ALA A 746 16.62 -25.36 15.83
C ALA A 746 17.47 -26.60 15.49
N ARG A 747 18.53 -26.43 14.68
CA ARG A 747 19.47 -27.52 14.33
C ARG A 747 20.26 -28.06 15.51
N ARG A 748 20.55 -27.24 16.53
CA ARG A 748 21.34 -27.63 17.71
C ARG A 748 20.55 -28.43 18.76
N ARG A 749 19.23 -28.54 18.64
CA ARG A 749 18.36 -29.22 19.63
C ARG A 749 17.59 -30.44 19.12
N GLY A 750 17.79 -30.87 17.88
CA GLY A 750 17.17 -32.11 17.37
C GLY A 750 15.64 -32.06 17.30
N LEU A 751 15.05 -30.87 17.15
CA LEU A 751 13.63 -30.75 16.78
C LEU A 751 13.52 -31.22 15.33
N HIS A 752 12.81 -32.32 15.10
CA HIS A 752 12.61 -32.92 13.79
C HIS A 752 11.96 -31.92 12.82
N VAL A 753 12.79 -31.36 11.94
CA VAL A 753 12.38 -30.96 10.60
C VAL A 753 12.40 -32.25 9.77
N PRO A 754 11.37 -32.57 8.97
CA PRO A 754 11.45 -33.73 8.08
C PRO A 754 12.67 -33.57 7.17
N GLU A 755 13.62 -34.50 7.28
CA GLU A 755 14.85 -34.49 6.49
C GLU A 755 14.50 -34.74 5.02
N SER A 756 14.88 -33.80 4.15
CA SER A 756 15.20 -34.15 2.76
C SER A 756 16.69 -34.52 2.74
N GLU A 757 16.99 -35.77 2.39
CA GLU A 757 18.35 -36.24 2.18
C GLU A 757 18.96 -35.54 0.95
N ILE A 758 19.65 -34.42 1.18
CA ILE A 758 20.68 -33.95 0.26
C ILE A 758 21.91 -33.56 1.09
N VAL A 759 22.86 -34.49 1.15
CA VAL A 759 24.21 -34.22 1.62
C VAL A 759 24.91 -33.37 0.55
N VAL A 760 25.15 -32.10 0.87
CA VAL A 760 26.05 -31.25 0.07
C VAL A 760 27.46 -31.43 0.63
N GLU A 761 28.26 -32.28 0.00
CA GLU A 761 29.72 -32.20 0.13
C GLU A 761 30.20 -30.92 -0.56
N ARG A 762 30.67 -29.95 0.23
CA ARG A 762 31.40 -28.80 -0.29
C ARG A 762 32.84 -29.20 -0.53
N GLU A 763 33.18 -29.57 -1.77
CA GLU A 763 34.57 -29.59 -2.23
C GLU A 763 35.16 -28.17 -2.16
N LYS A 764 36.14 -27.97 -1.27
CA LYS A 764 37.02 -26.80 -1.28
C LYS A 764 38.21 -27.10 -2.18
N ALA A 765 38.21 -26.54 -3.39
CA ALA A 765 39.43 -26.36 -4.16
C ALA A 765 40.21 -25.15 -3.61
N ALA A 766 41.30 -25.40 -2.88
CA ALA A 766 42.38 -24.44 -2.71
C ALA A 766 43.71 -25.19 -2.64
N SER A 767 44.49 -25.03 -3.71
CA SER A 767 45.87 -25.45 -3.86
C SER A 767 46.81 -24.57 -3.00
N GLY A 768 47.67 -25.21 -2.21
CA GLY A 768 48.78 -24.60 -1.46
C GLY A 768 49.62 -25.68 -0.74
N PRO A 769 50.94 -25.53 -0.61
CA PRO A 769 51.88 -26.64 -0.67
C PRO A 769 52.07 -27.43 0.63
N ARG A 770 52.47 -28.69 0.45
CA ARG A 770 52.77 -29.71 1.46
C ARG A 770 53.85 -29.28 2.46
N GLN A 771 53.60 -29.56 3.74
CA GLN A 771 54.63 -29.90 4.74
C GLN A 771 54.16 -31.08 5.59
N ASP A 772 55.07 -32.05 5.74
CA ASP A 772 54.92 -33.34 6.41
C ASP A 772 54.51 -33.23 7.90
N ARG A 773 53.75 -34.23 8.38
CA ARG A 773 54.07 -35.08 9.56
C ARG A 773 52.96 -36.10 9.83
N GLN A 774 53.35 -37.40 9.80
CA GLN A 774 53.12 -38.48 10.79
C GLN A 774 51.83 -38.43 11.64
N ALA A 775 51.10 -39.50 11.97
CA ALA A 775 51.11 -40.93 11.70
C ALA A 775 49.86 -41.54 12.40
N GLU A 776 49.58 -42.82 12.11
CA GLU A 776 48.85 -43.82 12.93
C GLU A 776 47.31 -43.91 12.91
N GLY A 777 46.81 -45.12 12.58
CA GLY A 777 45.63 -45.71 13.24
C GLY A 777 44.45 -46.20 12.38
N VAL A 778 44.64 -47.30 11.63
CA VAL A 778 43.68 -48.14 10.85
C VAL A 778 42.72 -48.96 11.77
N PRO A 779 41.61 -49.66 11.36
CA PRO A 779 40.90 -49.83 10.07
C PRO A 779 39.35 -49.67 10.09
N MET A 780 38.76 -49.54 8.89
CA MET A 780 37.46 -50.16 8.52
C MET A 780 37.66 -51.00 7.24
N PRO A 781 36.84 -52.05 7.00
CA PRO A 781 37.11 -53.10 6.01
C PRO A 781 36.68 -52.75 4.57
N GLU A 782 37.36 -53.39 3.61
CA GLU A 782 37.21 -53.31 2.16
C GLU A 782 35.84 -53.78 1.62
N PRO A 783 35.49 -53.34 0.40
CA PRO A 783 34.82 -54.20 -0.56
C PRO A 783 35.66 -54.46 -1.83
N ALA A 784 35.41 -55.64 -2.39
CA ALA A 784 36.20 -56.33 -3.40
C ALA A 784 36.08 -55.81 -4.84
N SER A 785 37.24 -55.82 -5.51
CA SER A 785 37.55 -56.20 -6.91
C SER A 785 36.55 -55.98 -8.07
N ALA A 786 37.03 -55.16 -9.02
CA ALA A 786 37.28 -55.46 -10.44
C ALA A 786 36.12 -55.72 -11.42
N GLN A 787 36.07 -54.91 -12.49
CA GLN A 787 36.35 -55.39 -13.86
C GLN A 787 36.57 -54.25 -14.87
N GLN A 788 37.67 -54.35 -15.62
CA GLN A 788 38.03 -53.56 -16.80
C GLN A 788 37.24 -54.02 -18.03
N LYS A 789 36.84 -53.06 -18.89
CA LYS A 789 36.77 -53.26 -20.35
C LYS A 789 37.31 -52.02 -21.08
N ARG A 790 38.49 -52.17 -21.69
CA ARG A 790 38.90 -51.47 -22.94
C ARG A 790 38.01 -52.02 -24.07
N GLY A 791 37.62 -51.35 -25.15
CA GLY A 791 38.10 -50.14 -25.83
C GLY A 791 37.99 -50.47 -27.34
N MET A 792 37.34 -49.62 -28.13
CA MET A 792 37.34 -49.68 -29.58
C MET A 792 37.47 -48.21 -30.04
N PHE A 793 38.40 -47.92 -30.94
CA PHE A 793 38.91 -46.58 -31.32
C PHE A 793 40.13 -46.04 -30.54
N ASP A 794 41.06 -46.93 -30.21
CA ASP A 794 42.44 -46.55 -29.97
C ASP A 794 43.17 -46.44 -31.33
N GLY A 795 43.63 -45.24 -31.72
CA GLY A 795 44.62 -45.07 -32.79
C GLY A 795 44.31 -44.10 -33.94
N LEU A 796 44.22 -42.80 -33.68
CA LEU A 796 44.43 -41.76 -34.71
C LEU A 796 45.18 -40.55 -34.11
N ASP A 797 46.45 -40.44 -34.48
CA ASP A 797 47.41 -39.39 -34.10
C ASP A 797 47.52 -38.36 -35.24
N LEU A 798 47.25 -37.09 -34.96
CA LEU A 798 47.67 -35.94 -35.78
C LEU A 798 47.98 -34.76 -34.85
N SER A 799 49.26 -34.59 -34.54
CA SER A 799 49.82 -33.46 -33.81
C SER A 799 50.42 -32.42 -34.77
N VAL A 800 49.95 -31.16 -34.72
CA VAL A 800 50.72 -30.01 -35.22
C VAL A 800 50.43 -28.76 -34.36
N ARG A 801 51.51 -28.16 -33.85
CA ARG A 801 51.57 -26.89 -33.08
C ARG A 801 51.60 -25.67 -34.02
N PRO A 802 51.14 -24.47 -33.63
CA PRO A 802 51.37 -23.25 -34.41
C PRO A 802 52.54 -22.41 -33.84
N GLY A 803 53.41 -21.93 -34.74
CA GLY A 803 54.52 -21.03 -34.43
C GLY A 803 54.81 -20.05 -35.58
N ARG A 804 54.36 -18.80 -35.39
CA ARG A 804 54.89 -17.49 -35.81
C ARG A 804 55.75 -17.30 -37.11
N ARG A 805 55.30 -16.27 -37.85
CA ARG A 805 55.99 -15.00 -38.28
C ARG A 805 56.42 -14.82 -39.74
N THR A 806 56.08 -13.60 -40.24
CA THR A 806 56.77 -12.67 -41.19
C THR A 806 56.87 -13.10 -42.66
N ALA A 807 56.78 -12.24 -43.68
CA ALA A 807 56.66 -10.79 -43.86
C ALA A 807 56.28 -10.48 -45.34
N GLU A 808 55.79 -9.25 -45.56
CA GLU A 808 56.00 -8.36 -46.73
C GLU A 808 55.69 -8.78 -48.19
N LYS A 809 54.83 -7.96 -48.84
CA LYS A 809 55.07 -7.25 -50.13
C LYS A 809 53.81 -6.42 -50.50
N ASP A 810 53.93 -5.10 -50.53
CA ASP A 810 54.13 -4.23 -51.72
C ASP A 810 52.94 -4.26 -52.72
N VAL A 811 52.06 -3.24 -52.77
CA VAL A 811 52.16 -1.86 -53.33
C VAL A 811 51.83 -1.81 -54.84
N SER A 812 51.06 -0.75 -55.19
CA SER A 812 50.69 -0.19 -56.51
C SER A 812 49.39 -0.74 -57.13
N ALA A 813 48.46 0.00 -57.74
CA ALA A 813 48.15 1.41 -58.04
C ALA A 813 47.49 1.43 -59.44
N GLY A 814 46.48 2.29 -59.65
CA GLY A 814 45.92 2.65 -60.97
C GLY A 814 44.59 1.97 -61.30
N MET A 815 43.46 2.70 -61.32
CA MET A 815 42.94 3.48 -62.49
C MET A 815 42.41 2.57 -63.61
N ASP A 816 41.31 2.80 -64.31
CA ASP A 816 40.15 3.69 -64.24
C ASP A 816 39.19 3.22 -65.37
N ALA A 817 37.91 3.58 -65.27
CA ALA A 817 36.91 3.70 -66.34
C ALA A 817 36.54 2.51 -67.28
N GLY A 818 35.22 2.27 -67.39
CA GLY A 818 34.61 1.51 -68.49
C GLY A 818 33.11 1.30 -68.36
N ALA A 819 32.31 2.28 -68.79
CA ALA A 819 30.85 2.26 -68.84
C ALA A 819 30.30 1.43 -70.02
N GLY A 820 29.14 0.79 -69.84
CA GLY A 820 28.34 0.18 -70.91
C GLY A 820 27.03 -0.43 -70.40
N LYS A 821 25.91 0.21 -70.74
CA LYS A 821 24.51 -0.04 -70.30
C LYS A 821 23.87 -1.30 -70.91
N GLY A 822 22.89 -1.87 -70.19
CA GLY A 822 21.83 -2.75 -70.72
C GLY A 822 20.81 -3.12 -69.63
N GLU A 823 19.56 -2.69 -69.81
CA GLU A 823 18.48 -2.52 -68.81
C GLU A 823 17.77 -3.80 -68.32
N SER A 824 17.30 -3.79 -67.07
CA SER A 824 15.88 -3.99 -66.67
C SER A 824 15.73 -4.28 -65.16
N GLY A 825 14.84 -3.56 -64.46
CA GLY A 825 14.34 -3.96 -63.14
C GLY A 825 14.09 -2.85 -62.10
N VAL A 826 12.97 -2.16 -62.25
CA VAL A 826 12.07 -1.61 -61.20
C VAL A 826 12.71 -1.17 -59.86
N GLU A 827 12.87 0.14 -59.69
CA GLU A 827 13.21 0.82 -58.43
C GLU A 827 11.96 1.08 -57.56
N ARG A 828 12.10 0.86 -56.24
CA ARG A 828 11.42 1.63 -55.18
C ARG A 828 12.44 1.96 -54.10
N GLU A 829 12.66 3.27 -53.93
CA GLU A 829 13.58 3.90 -53.00
C GLU A 829 13.14 3.76 -51.53
N ALA A 830 14.13 3.63 -50.64
CA ALA A 830 14.03 3.81 -49.21
C ALA A 830 14.62 5.19 -48.82
N PRO A 831 14.07 5.90 -47.82
CA PRO A 831 14.57 7.22 -47.44
C PRO A 831 15.89 7.17 -46.66
N VAL A 832 16.78 8.09 -47.02
CA VAL A 832 18.12 8.33 -46.48
C VAL A 832 18.05 9.08 -45.14
N SER A 833 18.86 8.63 -44.18
CA SER A 833 19.08 9.27 -42.87
C SER A 833 19.76 10.66 -43.01
N PRO A 834 19.35 11.70 -42.26
CA PRO A 834 19.83 13.07 -42.43
C PRO A 834 21.19 13.38 -41.76
N PHE A 835 22.03 12.38 -41.46
CA PHE A 835 23.28 12.57 -40.71
C PHE A 835 24.56 12.15 -41.44
N VAL A 836 24.55 12.09 -42.77
CA VAL A 836 25.80 12.01 -43.54
C VAL A 836 26.32 13.43 -43.77
N GLY A 837 27.18 13.95 -42.88
CA GLY A 837 27.80 15.25 -43.13
C GLY A 837 28.54 15.97 -41.99
N LEU A 838 28.59 15.48 -40.76
CA LEU A 838 29.34 16.14 -39.69
C LEU A 838 30.71 15.48 -39.43
N ARG A 839 31.76 16.05 -40.03
CA ARG A 839 33.17 15.81 -39.63
C ARG A 839 33.46 16.60 -38.36
N LEU A 840 33.49 15.93 -37.21
CA LEU A 840 34.11 16.46 -36.00
C LEU A 840 35.63 16.17 -36.01
N PRO A 841 36.48 17.05 -35.46
CA PRO A 841 37.93 16.88 -35.51
C PRO A 841 38.35 15.61 -34.74
N ARG A 842 39.24 14.82 -35.35
CA ARG A 842 39.92 13.71 -34.67
C ARG A 842 40.73 14.27 -33.50
N VAL A 843 40.19 14.15 -32.29
CA VAL A 843 41.01 14.12 -31.07
C VAL A 843 41.79 12.81 -31.13
N GLN A 844 43.12 12.91 -31.22
CA GLN A 844 44.00 11.77 -31.01
C GLN A 844 43.67 11.16 -29.66
N ARG A 845 43.13 9.94 -29.66
CA ARG A 845 43.19 9.10 -28.47
C ARG A 845 44.67 8.82 -28.24
N GLU A 846 45.27 9.51 -27.28
CA GLU A 846 46.47 9.00 -26.63
C GLU A 846 46.19 7.56 -26.22
N GLN A 847 47.10 6.68 -26.63
CA GLN A 847 47.09 5.29 -26.21
C GLN A 847 47.05 5.27 -24.69
N VAL A 848 45.93 4.84 -24.12
CA VAL A 848 45.86 4.47 -22.71
C VAL A 848 46.94 3.39 -22.50
N PRO A 849 47.92 3.59 -21.61
CA PRO A 849 48.96 2.60 -21.40
C PRO A 849 48.32 1.28 -20.96
N ALA A 850 48.70 0.19 -21.63
CA ALA A 850 48.45 -1.15 -21.15
C ALA A 850 49.21 -1.33 -19.82
N GLY A 851 48.48 -1.17 -18.71
CA GLY A 851 49.00 -1.23 -17.34
C GLY A 851 47.87 -1.53 -16.36
N LEU A 852 47.17 -2.64 -16.56
CA LEU A 852 46.38 -3.30 -15.51
C LEU A 852 47.39 -3.97 -14.57
N ASP A 853 47.96 -3.21 -13.63
CA ASP A 853 48.58 -3.73 -12.41
C ASP A 853 48.76 -2.57 -11.42
N GLY A 854 47.67 -2.25 -10.71
CA GLY A 854 47.70 -1.40 -9.51
C GLY A 854 47.79 -2.21 -8.22
N PHE A 855 48.22 -3.48 -8.29
CA PHE A 855 48.62 -4.22 -7.11
C PHE A 855 50.10 -3.91 -6.87
N VAL A 856 50.40 -3.03 -5.92
CA VAL A 856 51.75 -2.95 -5.35
C VAL A 856 51.79 -3.98 -4.23
N PRO A 857 52.46 -5.13 -4.39
CA PRO A 857 52.64 -6.07 -3.29
C PRO A 857 53.40 -5.34 -2.17
N GLY A 858 52.76 -5.17 -1.01
CA GLY A 858 53.35 -4.50 0.17
C GLY A 858 52.82 -3.11 0.53
N GLY A 859 51.82 -2.56 -0.17
CA GLY A 859 51.19 -1.27 0.20
C GLY A 859 50.20 -1.37 1.38
N ASP A 860 50.05 -0.29 2.17
CA ASP A 860 49.10 -0.18 3.28
C ASP A 860 47.65 -0.50 2.84
N PRO A 861 46.99 -1.54 3.40
CA PRO A 861 45.63 -1.95 3.04
C PRO A 861 44.59 -0.82 3.14
N LEU A 862 44.76 0.11 4.09
CA LEU A 862 43.84 1.23 4.26
C LEU A 862 43.98 2.23 3.12
N GLN A 863 45.21 2.57 2.72
CA GLN A 863 45.46 3.47 1.60
C GLN A 863 44.92 2.88 0.28
N GLN A 864 45.01 1.56 0.09
CA GLN A 864 44.44 0.90 -1.09
C GLN A 864 42.92 0.99 -1.13
N ALA A 865 42.25 0.73 0.00
CA ALA A 865 40.79 0.81 0.08
C ALA A 865 40.30 2.25 -0.11
N VAL A 866 40.97 3.23 0.50
CA VAL A 866 40.66 4.67 0.33
C VAL A 866 40.86 5.12 -1.11
N GLU A 867 41.90 4.66 -1.80
CA GLU A 867 42.15 5.02 -3.21
C GLU A 867 41.11 4.42 -4.15
N ARG A 868 40.65 3.18 -3.91
CA ARG A 868 39.53 2.58 -4.66
C ARG A 868 38.24 3.36 -4.46
N TYR A 869 37.95 3.73 -3.21
CA TYR A 869 36.79 4.55 -2.87
C TYR A 869 36.85 5.91 -3.56
N ALA A 870 38.00 6.58 -3.51
CA ALA A 870 38.23 7.87 -4.14
C ALA A 870 37.98 7.84 -5.66
N ARG A 871 38.45 6.81 -6.35
CA ARG A 871 38.24 6.65 -7.81
C ARG A 871 36.77 6.45 -8.14
N ALA A 872 36.09 5.54 -7.43
CA ALA A 872 34.68 5.29 -7.65
C ALA A 872 33.82 6.54 -7.33
N TRP A 873 34.22 7.30 -6.31
CA TRP A 873 33.57 8.55 -5.94
C TRP A 873 33.73 9.62 -7.03
N VAL A 874 34.96 9.84 -7.50
CA VAL A 874 35.23 10.83 -8.57
C VAL A 874 34.50 10.48 -9.86
N ASP A 875 34.43 9.20 -10.21
CA ASP A 875 33.73 8.73 -11.40
C ASP A 875 32.21 8.94 -11.31
N ALA A 876 31.62 8.64 -10.14
CA ALA A 876 30.21 8.89 -9.87
C ALA A 876 29.90 10.40 -9.84
N GLU A 877 30.69 11.21 -9.14
CA GLU A 877 30.46 12.66 -9.02
C GLU A 877 30.69 13.40 -10.35
N ARG A 878 31.55 12.88 -11.23
CA ARG A 878 31.73 13.42 -12.58
C ARG A 878 30.41 13.40 -13.36
N MET A 879 29.62 12.32 -13.27
CA MET A 879 28.31 12.25 -13.92
C MET A 879 27.36 13.30 -13.34
N VAL A 880 27.31 13.39 -12.01
CA VAL A 880 26.47 14.39 -11.32
C VAL A 880 26.81 15.83 -11.73
N ARG A 881 28.11 16.16 -11.84
CA ARG A 881 28.55 17.51 -12.27
C ARG A 881 28.25 17.83 -13.73
N GLN A 882 28.09 16.81 -14.56
CA GLN A 882 27.74 16.97 -15.97
C GLN A 882 26.22 16.90 -16.19
N GLU A 883 25.43 16.88 -15.11
CA GLU A 883 23.98 16.68 -15.15
C GLU A 883 23.58 15.37 -15.86
N LEU A 884 24.47 14.37 -15.80
CA LEU A 884 24.29 13.03 -16.34
C LEU A 884 23.95 12.04 -15.22
N PRO A 885 23.14 11.00 -15.50
CA PRO A 885 22.86 9.97 -14.52
C PRO A 885 24.13 9.16 -14.19
N VAL A 886 24.38 8.94 -12.90
CA VAL A 886 25.41 7.98 -12.45
C VAL A 886 24.97 6.58 -12.89
N LEU A 887 25.79 5.91 -13.70
CA LEU A 887 25.47 4.62 -14.28
C LEU A 887 25.50 3.51 -13.20
N GLU A 888 24.72 2.45 -13.38
CA GLU A 888 24.59 1.38 -12.37
C GLU A 888 25.92 0.70 -12.03
N HIS A 889 26.82 0.52 -13.00
CA HIS A 889 28.15 -0.01 -12.72
C HIS A 889 29.01 0.93 -11.86
N GLN A 890 28.79 2.25 -11.94
CA GLN A 890 29.50 3.25 -11.13
C GLN A 890 28.92 3.31 -9.71
N LYS A 891 27.60 3.21 -9.56
CA LYS A 891 26.94 3.06 -8.24
C LYS A 891 27.41 1.78 -7.54
N LYS A 892 27.43 0.66 -8.27
CA LYS A 892 27.93 -0.62 -7.78
C LYS A 892 29.41 -0.54 -7.39
N ALA A 893 30.26 0.06 -8.23
CA ALA A 893 31.67 0.25 -7.93
C ALA A 893 31.89 1.11 -6.66
N LEU A 894 31.12 2.18 -6.49
CA LEU A 894 31.18 3.02 -5.29
C LEU A 894 30.70 2.27 -4.04
N PHE A 895 29.63 1.49 -4.15
CA PHE A 895 29.12 0.65 -3.08
C PHE A 895 30.11 -0.44 -2.66
N GLU A 896 30.69 -1.16 -3.63
CA GLU A 896 31.70 -2.20 -3.38
C GLU A 896 32.96 -1.60 -2.76
N ALA A 897 33.44 -0.45 -3.25
CA ALA A 897 34.58 0.25 -2.67
C ALA A 897 34.29 0.75 -1.24
N GLY A 898 33.06 1.18 -0.95
CA GLY A 898 32.61 1.54 0.40
C GLY A 898 32.67 0.35 1.36
N ARG A 899 32.16 -0.81 0.92
CA ARG A 899 32.25 -2.06 1.69
C ARG A 899 33.68 -2.52 1.92
N ASP A 900 34.55 -2.39 0.92
CA ASP A 900 35.98 -2.70 1.06
C ASP A 900 36.63 -1.81 2.13
N LEU A 901 36.35 -0.51 2.12
CA LEU A 901 36.84 0.43 3.13
C LEU A 901 36.32 0.10 4.53
N GLU A 902 35.04 -0.23 4.66
CA GLU A 902 34.43 -0.61 5.93
C GLU A 902 35.01 -1.92 6.51
N ARG A 903 35.38 -2.89 5.65
CA ARG A 903 36.07 -4.12 6.09
C ARG A 903 37.48 -3.84 6.61
N VAL A 904 38.20 -2.88 6.02
CA VAL A 904 39.56 -2.53 6.46
C VAL A 904 39.53 -1.65 7.71
N ARG A 905 38.57 -0.72 7.81
CA ARG A 905 38.39 0.15 8.97
C ARG A 905 36.90 0.37 9.24
N ARG A 906 36.45 -0.10 10.39
CA ARG A 906 35.08 0.11 10.87
C ARG A 906 34.79 1.61 11.02
N GLY A 907 33.72 2.08 10.37
CA GLY A 907 33.34 3.49 10.27
C GLY A 907 34.10 4.27 9.19
N GLY A 908 34.98 3.61 8.42
CA GLY A 908 35.88 4.27 7.47
C GLY A 908 35.15 4.97 6.33
N GLU A 909 34.04 4.40 5.83
CA GLU A 909 33.23 5.05 4.79
C GLU A 909 32.56 6.33 5.31
N ALA A 910 31.96 6.26 6.51
CA ALA A 910 31.28 7.40 7.12
C ALA A 910 32.26 8.53 7.45
N ASP A 911 33.42 8.19 8.03
CA ASP A 911 34.48 9.15 8.36
C ASP A 911 35.06 9.78 7.08
N LEU A 912 35.27 9.01 6.00
CA LEU A 912 35.77 9.56 4.74
C LEU A 912 34.75 10.49 4.05
N ARG A 913 33.46 10.14 4.04
CA ARG A 913 32.39 11.02 3.54
C ARG A 913 32.29 12.30 4.36
N ALA A 914 32.41 12.21 5.68
CA ALA A 914 32.41 13.37 6.56
C ALA A 914 33.62 14.28 6.28
N ALA A 915 34.80 13.70 6.04
CA ALA A 915 36.00 14.45 5.70
C ALA A 915 35.83 15.22 4.39
N LEU A 916 35.29 14.57 3.35
CA LEU A 916 35.01 15.22 2.06
C LEU A 916 33.97 16.35 2.16
N LYS A 917 33.04 16.26 3.12
CA LYS A 917 32.02 17.28 3.36
C LYS A 917 32.56 18.47 4.17
N HIS A 918 33.36 18.21 5.20
CA HIS A 918 33.71 19.22 6.21
C HIS A 918 35.13 19.78 6.11
N GLN A 919 36.03 19.14 5.36
CA GLN A 919 37.43 19.56 5.20
C GLN A 919 37.70 19.92 3.73
N PRO A 920 37.71 21.22 3.38
CA PRO A 920 37.95 21.68 2.00
C PRO A 920 39.27 21.17 1.41
N GLU A 921 40.31 21.03 2.23
CA GLU A 921 41.64 20.56 1.82
C GLU A 921 41.62 19.09 1.38
N ILE A 922 40.81 18.26 2.06
CA ILE A 922 40.61 16.85 1.72
C ILE A 922 39.81 16.71 0.43
N ARG A 923 38.80 17.57 0.24
CA ARG A 923 38.04 17.64 -1.01
C ARG A 923 38.90 18.13 -2.18
N GLN A 924 39.79 19.10 -1.96
CA GLN A 924 40.75 19.53 -2.97
C GLN A 924 41.73 18.40 -3.33
N ALA A 925 42.23 17.66 -2.33
CA ALA A 925 43.12 16.53 -2.54
C ALA A 925 42.46 15.39 -3.34
N LEU A 926 41.15 15.18 -3.20
CA LEU A 926 40.40 14.16 -3.96
C LEU A 926 40.54 14.36 -5.48
N TYR A 927 40.48 15.60 -5.96
CA TYR A 927 40.58 15.93 -7.40
C TYR A 927 41.97 16.41 -7.83
N GLY A 928 42.79 16.90 -6.91
CA GLY A 928 44.10 17.50 -7.21
C GLY A 928 45.30 16.56 -7.08
N LEU A 929 45.12 15.39 -6.46
CA LEU A 929 46.17 14.38 -6.29
C LEU A 929 45.74 13.04 -6.91
N GLU A 930 46.70 12.19 -7.22
CA GLU A 930 46.45 10.84 -7.75
C GLU A 930 47.24 9.77 -6.99
N GLY A 931 46.73 8.54 -7.02
CA GLY A 931 47.44 7.36 -6.52
C GLY A 931 47.78 7.44 -5.03
N PRO A 932 48.99 6.99 -4.62
CA PRO A 932 49.38 6.94 -3.20
C PRO A 932 49.36 8.30 -2.49
N ALA A 933 49.60 9.40 -3.21
CA ALA A 933 49.58 10.74 -2.62
C ALA A 933 48.14 11.17 -2.23
N ARG A 934 47.16 10.89 -3.10
CA ARG A 934 45.74 11.09 -2.79
C ARG A 934 45.30 10.21 -1.63
N ALA A 935 45.65 8.93 -1.68
CA ALA A 935 45.30 7.96 -0.64
C ALA A 935 45.77 8.41 0.76
N ARG A 936 47.05 8.82 0.88
CA ARG A 936 47.60 9.33 2.16
C ARG A 936 46.85 10.55 2.66
N LYS A 937 46.55 11.50 1.77
CA LYS A 937 45.86 12.73 2.16
C LYS A 937 44.42 12.48 2.61
N LEU A 938 43.73 11.58 1.92
CA LEU A 938 42.38 11.16 2.30
C LEU A 938 42.36 10.37 3.62
N VAL A 939 43.39 9.56 3.89
CA VAL A 939 43.56 8.88 5.19
C VAL A 939 43.75 9.88 6.33
N GLU A 940 44.53 10.97 6.14
CA GLU A 940 44.64 12.05 7.13
C GLU A 940 43.27 12.66 7.46
N GLY A 941 42.44 12.89 6.43
CA GLY A 941 41.07 13.39 6.60
C GLY A 941 40.19 12.43 7.39
N LEU A 942 40.26 11.14 7.05
CA LEU A 942 39.55 10.07 7.75
C LEU A 942 39.97 9.99 9.23
N GLU A 943 41.27 10.04 9.53
CA GLU A 943 41.78 10.04 10.91
C GLU A 943 41.40 11.29 11.69
N HIS A 944 41.31 12.45 11.03
CA HIS A 944 40.78 13.65 11.66
C HIS A 944 39.30 13.48 12.04
N GLU A 945 38.48 12.91 11.16
CA GLU A 945 37.06 12.64 11.43
C GLU A 945 36.86 11.62 12.55
N ASP A 946 37.66 10.55 12.57
CA ASP A 946 37.63 9.57 13.67
C ASP A 946 37.98 10.21 15.02
N ARG A 947 38.96 11.14 15.05
CA ARG A 947 39.28 11.92 16.25
C ARG A 947 38.14 12.85 16.66
N VAL A 948 37.49 13.52 15.72
CA VAL A 948 36.34 14.37 16.04
C VAL A 948 35.20 13.53 16.59
N ARG A 949 34.89 12.39 15.97
CA ARG A 949 33.84 11.48 16.43
C ARG A 949 34.08 10.98 17.86
N LYS A 950 35.34 10.67 18.20
CA LYS A 950 35.75 10.19 19.52
C LYS A 950 35.92 11.30 20.56
N SER A 951 36.10 12.55 20.15
CA SER A 951 36.31 13.69 21.05
C SER A 951 35.04 14.55 21.15
N PRO A 952 34.33 14.49 22.29
CA PRO A 952 33.15 15.33 22.53
C PRO A 952 33.42 16.84 22.38
N ASP A 953 34.60 17.31 22.80
CA ASP A 953 35.01 18.71 22.66
C ASP A 953 35.13 19.15 21.20
N LEU A 954 35.73 18.31 20.35
CA LEU A 954 35.85 18.60 18.90
C LEU A 954 34.49 18.57 18.21
N ARG A 955 33.56 17.70 18.64
CA ARG A 955 32.17 17.71 18.16
C ARG A 955 31.44 18.99 18.56
N ALA A 956 31.61 19.45 19.80
CA ALA A 956 31.02 20.69 20.29
C ALA A 956 31.54 21.91 19.51
N ALA A 957 32.85 22.02 19.34
CA ALA A 957 33.46 23.10 18.56
C ALA A 957 33.00 23.10 17.09
N ARG A 958 32.88 21.92 16.47
CA ARG A 958 32.36 21.78 15.11
C ARG A 958 30.89 22.17 15.02
N PHE A 959 30.08 21.73 15.98
CA PHE A 959 28.66 22.07 16.05
C PHE A 959 28.46 23.59 16.08
N VAL A 960 29.19 24.30 16.94
CA VAL A 960 29.13 25.78 17.01
C VAL A 960 29.60 26.41 15.70
N LYS A 961 30.70 25.94 15.11
CA LYS A 961 31.18 26.45 13.82
C LYS A 961 30.15 26.28 12.69
N THR A 962 29.42 25.17 12.67
CA THR A 962 28.37 24.93 11.68
C THR A 962 27.08 25.67 11.98
N TRP A 963 26.80 25.97 13.25
CA TRP A 963 25.57 26.61 13.72
C TRP A 963 25.30 27.96 13.04
N ASP A 964 26.34 28.78 12.91
CA ASP A 964 26.25 30.13 12.33
C ASP A 964 25.88 30.13 10.84
N GLY A 965 26.05 28.98 10.14
CA GLY A 965 25.68 28.81 8.74
C GLY A 965 24.30 28.21 8.49
N LEU A 966 23.54 27.86 9.54
CA LEU A 966 22.24 27.19 9.42
C LEU A 966 21.09 28.20 9.28
N SER A 967 20.10 27.87 8.44
CA SER A 967 18.82 28.60 8.39
C SER A 967 18.03 28.43 9.71
N ARG A 968 17.02 29.27 9.96
CA ARG A 968 16.20 29.17 11.18
C ARG A 968 15.50 27.81 11.34
N GLU A 969 15.02 27.22 10.26
CA GLU A 969 14.41 25.89 10.28
C GLU A 969 15.46 24.80 10.59
N GLN A 970 16.63 24.90 9.97
CA GLN A 970 17.75 23.98 10.21
C GLN A 970 18.27 24.08 11.66
N GLN A 971 18.33 25.28 12.24
CA GLN A 971 18.67 25.50 13.64
C GLN A 971 17.66 24.82 14.58
N GLY A 972 16.36 24.84 14.23
CA GLY A 972 15.30 24.16 14.99
C GLY A 972 15.45 22.63 14.99
N VAL A 973 15.82 22.05 13.86
CA VAL A 973 16.11 20.61 13.75
C VAL A 973 17.39 20.26 14.52
N ALA A 974 18.47 21.02 14.31
CA ALA A 974 19.75 20.82 14.99
C ALA A 974 19.61 20.90 16.53
N LEU A 975 18.75 21.77 17.06
CA LEU A 975 18.42 21.83 18.49
C LEU A 975 17.69 20.58 19.00
N LYS A 976 16.76 20.03 18.21
CA LYS A 976 16.06 18.80 18.57
C LYS A 976 17.00 17.60 18.55
N GLU A 977 17.92 17.55 17.60
CA GLU A 977 18.95 16.51 17.52
C GLU A 977 19.98 16.65 18.65
N LEU A 978 20.39 17.88 18.97
CA LEU A 978 21.30 18.14 20.09
C LEU A 978 20.76 17.60 21.41
N LYS A 979 19.45 17.76 21.67
CA LYS A 979 18.77 17.21 22.86
C LYS A 979 18.78 15.68 22.95
N ARG A 980 19.16 14.97 21.88
CA ARG A 980 19.32 13.51 21.87
C ARG A 980 20.76 13.07 22.15
N ASP A 981 21.74 13.98 22.15
CA ASP A 981 23.14 13.74 22.53
C ASP A 981 23.47 14.52 23.82
N ALA A 982 23.08 13.94 24.95
CA ALA A 982 23.23 14.55 26.27
C ALA A 982 24.69 14.93 26.61
N GLN A 983 25.67 14.19 26.06
CA GLN A 983 27.09 14.46 26.27
C GLN A 983 27.54 15.71 25.49
N LEU A 984 27.09 15.87 24.25
CA LEU A 984 27.35 17.06 23.43
C LEU A 984 26.66 18.30 24.01
N GLU A 985 25.40 18.15 24.45
CA GLU A 985 24.63 19.24 25.06
C GLU A 985 25.28 19.74 26.36
N SER A 986 25.76 18.82 27.22
CA SER A 986 26.44 19.18 28.47
C SER A 986 27.71 20.01 28.23
N ILE A 987 28.53 19.62 27.24
CA ILE A 987 29.78 20.32 26.93
C ILE A 987 29.51 21.70 26.31
N LEU A 988 28.50 21.81 25.45
CA LEU A 988 28.09 23.11 24.89
C LEU A 988 27.59 24.07 25.96
N ARG A 989 26.92 23.57 27.01
CA ARG A 989 26.49 24.36 28.18
C ARG A 989 27.69 24.80 29.01
N GLU A 990 28.58 23.87 29.36
CA GLU A 990 29.74 24.11 30.24
C GLU A 990 30.78 25.04 29.60
N LYS A 991 31.10 24.83 28.32
CA LYS A 991 32.12 25.58 27.58
C LYS A 991 31.55 26.64 26.63
N SER A 992 30.30 27.06 26.84
CA SER A 992 29.60 28.04 25.98
C SER A 992 30.42 29.30 25.67
N ARG A 993 31.09 29.88 26.69
CA ARG A 993 31.95 31.07 26.53
C ARG A 993 33.23 30.79 25.76
N GLU A 994 33.86 29.63 26.00
CA GLU A 994 35.12 29.23 25.34
C GLU A 994 34.90 28.89 23.86
N LEU A 995 33.73 28.34 23.53
CA LEU A 995 33.34 28.00 22.16
C LEU A 995 32.78 29.20 21.38
N GLY A 996 32.71 30.39 21.99
CA GLY A 996 32.26 31.62 21.32
C GLY A 996 30.74 31.75 21.17
N ILE A 997 29.94 30.97 21.90
CA ILE A 997 28.48 31.08 21.88
C ILE A 997 28.07 32.41 22.53
N ARG A 998 27.48 33.31 21.74
CA ARG A 998 27.05 34.63 22.24
C ARG A 998 25.89 34.49 23.22
N LYS A 999 26.02 35.11 24.39
CA LYS A 999 24.95 35.18 25.39
C LYS A 999 23.70 35.84 24.79
N GLY A 1000 22.54 35.18 24.85
CA GLY A 1000 21.28 35.58 24.21
C GLY A 1000 21.14 35.19 22.74
N SER A 1001 22.06 34.39 22.18
CA SER A 1001 21.87 33.80 20.84
C SER A 1001 20.79 32.71 20.86
N THR A 1002 20.27 32.34 19.69
CA THR A 1002 19.32 31.22 19.56
C THR A 1002 19.87 29.91 20.12
N LEU A 1003 21.18 29.68 19.97
CA LEU A 1003 21.87 28.53 20.56
C LEU A 1003 21.95 28.62 22.09
N ASP A 1004 22.36 29.76 22.63
CA ASP A 1004 22.42 30.00 24.09
C ASP A 1004 21.04 29.83 24.76
N HIS A 1005 19.98 30.34 24.11
CA HIS A 1005 18.60 30.15 24.57
C HIS A 1005 18.13 28.69 24.52
N GLY A 1006 18.54 27.95 23.48
CA GLY A 1006 18.24 26.53 23.36
C GLY A 1006 18.94 25.68 24.42
N LEU A 1007 20.15 26.07 24.82
CA LEU A 1007 20.95 25.43 25.87
C LEU A 1007 20.50 25.81 27.29
N HIS A 1008 19.93 27.00 27.50
CA HIS A 1008 19.53 27.48 28.83
C HIS A 1008 18.05 27.95 28.89
N PRO A 1009 17.07 27.03 28.76
CA PRO A 1009 15.65 27.37 28.67
C PRO A 1009 15.08 28.07 29.92
N HIS A 1010 15.62 27.79 31.12
CA HIS A 1010 15.14 28.36 32.39
C HIS A 1010 15.39 29.87 32.56
N GLN A 1011 16.22 30.51 31.72
CA GLN A 1011 16.42 31.96 31.78
C GLN A 1011 15.28 32.76 31.13
N ARG A 1012 14.37 32.10 30.38
CA ARG A 1012 13.20 32.75 29.77
C ARG A 1012 12.11 33.09 30.79
N GLU A 1013 11.96 32.28 31.85
CA GLU A 1013 10.96 32.50 32.90
C GLU A 1013 11.33 33.69 33.81
N GLN A 1014 12.63 33.93 34.04
CA GLN A 1014 13.08 35.07 34.85
C GLN A 1014 13.07 36.41 34.11
N SER A 1015 13.13 36.42 32.77
CA SER A 1015 13.03 37.66 31.99
C SER A 1015 11.57 38.05 31.70
N LEU A 1016 10.67 37.08 31.57
CA LEU A 1016 9.22 37.32 31.42
C LEU A 1016 8.51 37.68 32.74
N SER A 1017 9.08 37.34 33.91
CA SER A 1017 8.53 37.73 35.22
C SER A 1017 8.85 39.16 35.65
N ARG A 1018 9.84 39.82 35.02
CA ARG A 1018 10.23 41.22 35.32
C ARG A 1018 9.45 42.28 34.54
N SER A 1019 8.63 41.91 33.55
CA SER A 1019 7.84 42.85 32.74
C SER A 1019 6.35 42.91 33.10
N ARG A 1020 5.88 42.16 34.11
CA ARG A 1020 4.47 42.10 34.53
C ARG A 1020 4.18 42.65 35.93
N SER A 1021 5.11 43.36 36.57
CA SER A 1021 4.94 43.89 37.93
C SER A 1021 5.04 45.42 38.07
N ARG A 1022 4.82 46.19 37.01
CA ARG A 1022 4.65 47.65 37.11
C ARG A 1022 3.49 48.14 36.25
N GLY A 1023 2.41 48.53 36.92
CA GLY A 1023 1.39 49.42 36.37
C GLY A 1023 -0.03 48.90 36.51
N MET A 1024 -0.62 49.07 37.70
CA MET A 1024 -1.99 49.58 37.88
C MET A 1024 -2.28 49.64 39.39
N ASP A 1025 -1.94 50.79 39.97
CA ASP A 1025 -2.54 51.32 41.20
C ASP A 1025 -3.01 52.74 40.89
N MET A 1026 -4.14 53.12 41.50
CA MET A 1026 -4.84 54.42 41.49
C MET A 1026 -5.68 54.71 40.24
N GLY A 1027 -6.96 55.06 40.29
CA GLY A 1027 -7.86 55.42 41.40
C GLY A 1027 -9.07 56.19 40.85
N MET A 1028 -10.19 56.12 41.58
CA MET A 1028 -11.57 56.61 41.31
C MET A 1028 -12.44 55.78 40.36
#